data_AF-A0A2N2Z8C7-F1
#
_entry.id   AF-A0A2N2Z8C7-F1
#
_cell.length_a   1.000
_cell.length_b   1.000
_cell.length_c   1.000
_cell.angle_alpha   90.00
_cell.angle_beta   90.00
_cell.angle_gamma   90.00
#
_symmetry.space_group_name_H-M   'P 1'
#
loop_
_entity.id
_entity.type
_entity.pdbx_description
1 polymer ?
#
loop_
_entity_poly.entity_id
_entity_poly.type
_entity_poly.pdbx_seq_one_letter_code
_entity_poly.pdbx_strand_id
1 'polypeptide(L)'
;SKTWNENSIMWYSYDMYGRVTWTIEYIIDAAIADYKTIDYTYDAAGNVTNTIYQKYDTEYFEHQYTYDAGQQLKKVETSINGVIYYDEANYSYYQHGPLKRTEIGNNLQGIDYVYTIDGKLKAINSPNLGEASGGTIFYDPGKDGEGTSPFNTDIFGMVIDYHQLDYSRAGTHINFGLGTNQKYGGTINQVRWNLDENTLGLNLTSSGKQNVYQYTYDDFNQLTSATFGTYTPSCSQNTNPAFNCPFPPTFTADVNNQFKVSGITYDKNGNLATLIRNGNTTTGTAMDNLTYNYATLTQPDNDVVKVNNQLTHVTDAVASSGYTTDIATQSANNYTYNAIGELIADASENKTYTYYQNGLAKEIITSGNATLKFEYSANGHRLKKYIYNSSGVLDKEVFYIRDVGGNVVSTYEKEIATSTITKDYSIIGNNLIGMFNPDPISLESRYFMYDHLGNVRATFREKGGATEVLSANEFYPFGSTMPGRTSISSLNKVNYGYQGQELDQTGLNFFPLRMYDARLGRWLRTDPYYQHHSPYLAMSNNPISFVDPTGGMDENNNGINDDDERDADGNLITYVSYGPTTFTVVGKRPENIDISEFFNDWGFWQLEQSRYGWTNKDIKQEDIDRAITTRTSVRNYSLKDRVTRNKLLATGDNPITRAMLANESKGIYRQLHQSRGGKVKEDALSYGVNGGKIKNAKVGGFNTPGGTWDILGEGLVPYTGKRFGGTNFVGRGPSGDPRISGLRYVDEIDAAAYFHDVTYFKKGAVGFLDARFNTDLAFADLQLVNAASSIMDRYFRGEKDQITGFQISDRTFTIAQAVYMIFTPIVIDKYQRLGDFNPNIQHPDRIAR
;
A
#
# COMPACT_ATOMS: atom_id res chain seq x y z
N SER A 1 26.47 -18.74 0.71
CA SER A 1 25.67 -18.89 -0.52
C SER A 1 26.12 -17.83 -1.53
N LYS A 2 25.59 -17.81 -2.75
CA LYS A 2 25.79 -16.68 -3.67
C LYS A 2 24.59 -16.48 -4.60
N THR A 3 24.37 -15.24 -5.03
CA THR A 3 23.46 -14.86 -6.13
C THR A 3 24.26 -14.16 -7.22
N TRP A 4 23.84 -14.25 -8.49
CA TRP A 4 24.56 -13.61 -9.58
C TRP A 4 23.68 -13.37 -10.81
N ASN A 5 24.07 -12.38 -11.59
CA ASN A 5 23.60 -12.15 -12.96
C ASN A 5 24.78 -11.69 -13.83
N GLU A 6 24.50 -11.11 -15.00
CA GLU A 6 25.51 -10.57 -15.91
C GLU A 6 26.20 -9.29 -15.43
N ASN A 7 25.67 -8.62 -14.39
CA ASN A 7 26.16 -7.33 -13.88
C ASN A 7 26.91 -7.47 -12.54
N SER A 8 26.48 -8.38 -11.66
CA SER A 8 27.13 -8.60 -10.36
C SER A 8 27.03 -10.03 -9.83
N ILE A 9 27.94 -10.36 -8.91
CA ILE A 9 27.94 -11.59 -8.12
C ILE A 9 27.99 -11.20 -6.64
N MET A 10 27.03 -11.66 -5.84
CA MET A 10 26.99 -11.41 -4.41
C MET A 10 27.19 -12.72 -3.64
N TRP A 11 28.20 -12.78 -2.78
CA TRP A 11 28.44 -13.89 -1.86
C TRP A 11 28.01 -13.53 -0.45
N TYR A 12 27.55 -14.56 0.27
CA TYR A 12 27.10 -14.44 1.65
C TYR A 12 27.78 -15.52 2.50
N SER A 13 28.21 -15.11 3.68
CA SER A 13 28.59 -16.02 4.77
C SER A 13 27.61 -15.91 5.91
N TYR A 14 27.44 -17.02 6.62
CA TYR A 14 26.51 -17.13 7.73
C TYR A 14 27.20 -17.72 8.96
N ASP A 15 26.72 -17.35 10.13
CA ASP A 15 27.08 -18.01 11.37
C ASP A 15 26.26 -19.29 11.61
N MET A 16 26.49 -19.94 12.75
CA MET A 16 25.78 -21.17 13.12
C MET A 16 24.27 -20.98 13.35
N TYR A 17 23.81 -19.73 13.48
CA TYR A 17 22.40 -19.37 13.66
C TYR A 17 21.73 -18.95 12.34
N GLY A 18 22.47 -18.97 11.21
CA GLY A 18 21.97 -18.56 9.90
C GLY A 18 21.92 -17.05 9.71
N ARG A 19 22.58 -16.25 10.56
CA ARG A 19 22.69 -14.80 10.40
C ARG A 19 23.85 -14.46 9.48
N VAL A 20 23.70 -13.47 8.62
CA VAL A 20 24.75 -13.08 7.66
C VAL A 20 25.93 -12.43 8.39
N THR A 21 27.12 -13.01 8.30
CA THR A 21 28.33 -12.46 8.94
C THR A 21 29.06 -11.47 8.06
N TRP A 22 29.01 -11.68 6.74
CA TRP A 22 29.56 -10.75 5.77
C TRP A 22 28.93 -10.97 4.39
N THR A 23 28.96 -9.93 3.57
CA THR A 23 28.67 -9.97 2.15
C THR A 23 29.85 -9.47 1.34
N ILE A 24 30.01 -10.03 0.14
CA ILE A 24 30.95 -9.53 -0.87
C ILE A 24 30.15 -9.36 -2.14
N GLU A 25 30.13 -8.17 -2.71
CA GLU A 25 29.57 -7.91 -4.03
C GLU A 25 30.71 -7.65 -5.03
N TYR A 26 30.82 -8.50 -6.04
CA TYR A 26 31.66 -8.28 -7.20
C TYR A 26 30.85 -7.59 -8.29
N ILE A 27 31.24 -6.36 -8.64
CA ILE A 27 30.59 -5.57 -9.67
C ILE A 27 31.41 -5.69 -10.94
N ILE A 28 30.78 -6.12 -12.03
CA ILE A 28 31.46 -6.39 -13.31
C ILE A 28 31.61 -5.07 -14.08
N ASP A 29 32.37 -4.13 -13.51
CA ASP A 29 32.64 -2.81 -14.11
C ASP A 29 34.05 -2.31 -13.73
N ALA A 30 34.84 -1.91 -14.73
CA ALA A 30 36.21 -1.45 -14.53
C ALA A 30 36.33 -0.06 -13.88
N ALA A 31 35.23 0.68 -13.72
CA ALA A 31 35.23 2.05 -13.19
C ALA A 31 35.33 2.11 -11.66
N ILE A 32 34.87 1.09 -10.95
CA ILE A 32 34.94 1.00 -9.48
C ILE A 32 35.63 -0.29 -9.07
N ALA A 33 36.26 -0.30 -7.90
CA ALA A 33 36.99 -1.46 -7.41
C ALA A 33 36.10 -2.72 -7.41
N ASP A 34 36.68 -3.81 -7.91
CA ASP A 34 36.01 -5.07 -8.22
C ASP A 34 35.11 -5.60 -7.10
N TYR A 35 35.54 -5.51 -5.83
CA TYR A 35 34.85 -6.11 -4.69
C TYR A 35 34.46 -5.07 -3.64
N LYS A 36 33.20 -5.11 -3.23
CA LYS A 36 32.65 -4.33 -2.11
C LYS A 36 32.27 -5.27 -0.97
N THR A 37 32.79 -5.03 0.23
CA THR A 37 32.53 -5.91 1.39
C THR A 37 31.74 -5.19 2.47
N ILE A 38 30.85 -5.94 3.13
CA ILE A 38 30.15 -5.47 4.33
C ILE A 38 30.23 -6.59 5.37
N ASP A 39 30.77 -6.28 6.55
CA ASP A 39 30.89 -7.21 7.68
C ASP A 39 29.89 -6.84 8.77
N TYR A 40 29.27 -7.85 9.40
CA TYR A 40 28.30 -7.68 10.48
C TYR A 40 28.77 -8.35 11.76
N THR A 41 28.59 -7.67 12.88
CA THR A 41 28.77 -8.22 14.22
C THR A 41 27.46 -8.14 14.99
N TYR A 42 27.17 -9.18 15.77
CA TYR A 42 25.92 -9.30 16.53
C TYR A 42 26.19 -9.45 18.01
N ASP A 43 25.26 -8.95 18.83
CA ASP A 43 25.20 -9.30 20.25
C ASP A 43 24.57 -10.69 20.47
N ALA A 44 24.47 -11.09 21.74
CA ALA A 44 23.86 -12.35 22.14
C ALA A 44 22.33 -12.41 21.89
N ALA A 45 21.67 -11.26 21.78
CA ALA A 45 20.25 -11.15 21.46
C ALA A 45 19.97 -11.19 19.95
N GLY A 46 21.00 -11.00 19.12
CA GLY A 46 20.90 -10.98 17.67
C GLY A 46 20.76 -9.60 17.06
N ASN A 47 20.93 -8.53 17.84
CA ASN A 47 20.99 -7.18 17.31
C ASN A 47 22.36 -6.95 16.64
N VAL A 48 22.37 -6.21 15.53
CA VAL A 48 23.61 -5.82 14.84
C VAL A 48 24.32 -4.76 15.67
N THR A 49 25.49 -5.04 16.24
CA THR A 49 26.27 -4.06 17.01
C THR A 49 27.24 -3.28 16.14
N ASN A 50 27.73 -3.88 15.05
CA ASN A 50 28.65 -3.22 14.12
C ASN A 50 28.35 -3.64 12.69
N THR A 51 28.39 -2.67 11.79
CA THR A 51 28.41 -2.88 10.34
C THR A 51 29.62 -2.17 9.77
N ILE A 52 30.53 -2.91 9.13
CA ILE A 52 31.77 -2.34 8.57
C ILE A 52 31.74 -2.48 7.07
N TYR A 53 31.66 -1.34 6.38
CA TYR A 53 31.90 -1.25 4.95
C TYR A 53 33.41 -1.26 4.68
N GLN A 54 33.85 -2.12 3.76
CA GLN A 54 35.23 -2.13 3.25
C GLN A 54 36.29 -2.28 4.36
N LYS A 55 36.08 -3.24 5.25
CA LYS A 55 36.85 -3.50 6.48
C LYS A 55 38.38 -3.55 6.31
N TYR A 56 38.87 -4.01 5.16
CA TYR A 56 40.31 -4.16 4.89
C TYR A 56 40.80 -3.25 3.75
N ASP A 57 40.02 -2.23 3.40
CA ASP A 57 40.33 -1.28 2.34
C ASP A 57 40.46 0.15 2.91
N THR A 58 41.01 1.04 2.09
CA THR A 58 41.04 2.49 2.33
C THR A 58 39.67 3.15 2.39
N GLU A 59 38.64 2.49 1.86
CA GLU A 59 37.24 2.93 1.90
C GLU A 59 36.51 2.59 3.21
N TYR A 60 37.24 2.18 4.27
CA TYR A 60 36.69 1.81 5.57
C TYR A 60 35.63 2.80 6.07
N PHE A 61 34.45 2.27 6.39
CA PHE A 61 33.42 3.02 7.09
C PHE A 61 32.62 2.10 8.00
N GLU A 62 32.68 2.36 9.29
CA GLU A 62 32.04 1.55 10.30
C GLU A 62 30.86 2.31 10.92
N HIS A 63 29.75 1.60 11.10
CA HIS A 63 28.69 1.96 12.02
C HIS A 63 28.80 1.12 13.28
N GLN A 64 28.66 1.75 14.43
CA GLN A 64 28.50 1.10 15.72
C GLN A 64 27.13 1.44 16.30
N TYR A 65 26.43 0.42 16.76
CA TYR A 65 25.08 0.49 17.31
C TYR A 65 25.09 0.08 18.77
N THR A 66 24.50 0.93 19.61
CA THR A 66 24.26 0.60 21.02
C THR A 66 22.76 0.46 21.24
N TYR A 67 22.35 -0.59 21.96
CA TYR A 67 20.97 -0.84 22.32
C TYR A 67 20.74 -0.62 23.82
N ASP A 68 19.52 -0.28 24.21
CA ASP A 68 19.13 -0.21 25.61
C ASP A 68 18.74 -1.60 26.17
N ALA A 69 18.35 -1.64 27.45
CA ALA A 69 17.92 -2.88 28.10
C ALA A 69 16.63 -3.48 27.51
N GLY A 70 15.85 -2.68 26.77
CA GLY A 70 14.67 -3.10 26.02
C GLY A 70 14.98 -3.60 24.61
N GLN A 71 16.27 -3.68 24.22
CA GLN A 71 16.74 -4.01 22.87
C GLN A 71 16.35 -2.97 21.81
N GLN A 72 16.06 -1.73 22.22
CA GLN A 72 15.76 -0.63 21.30
C GLN A 72 17.07 0.09 20.94
N LEU A 73 17.22 0.52 19.68
CA LEU A 73 18.42 1.24 19.23
C LEU A 73 18.54 2.55 20.01
N LYS A 74 19.64 2.74 20.72
CA LYS A 74 19.88 3.88 21.59
C LYS A 74 20.88 4.87 21.01
N LYS A 75 21.90 4.39 20.29
CA LYS A 75 22.97 5.23 19.75
C LYS A 75 23.53 4.66 18.45
N VAL A 76 23.86 5.56 17.54
CA VAL A 76 24.57 5.29 16.28
C VAL A 76 25.82 6.16 16.25
N GLU A 77 26.95 5.50 16.05
CA GLU A 77 28.26 6.14 15.89
C GLU A 77 28.87 5.69 14.57
N THR A 78 29.66 6.56 13.93
CA THR A 78 30.39 6.22 12.71
C THR A 78 31.88 6.42 12.85
N SER A 79 32.67 5.67 12.08
CA SER A 79 34.12 5.83 12.03
C SER A 79 34.69 5.55 10.65
N ILE A 80 35.69 6.34 10.25
CA ILE A 80 36.48 6.12 9.02
C ILE A 80 37.77 5.31 9.27
N ASN A 81 38.06 4.94 10.51
CA ASN A 81 39.31 4.24 10.86
C ASN A 81 39.19 3.19 11.98
N GLY A 82 38.00 3.02 12.58
CA GLY A 82 37.76 2.09 13.69
C GLY A 82 38.43 2.49 15.00
N VAL A 83 38.90 3.74 15.11
CA VAL A 83 39.61 4.28 16.29
C VAL A 83 38.89 5.51 16.85
N ILE A 84 38.53 6.45 15.99
CA ILE A 84 37.79 7.66 16.36
C ILE A 84 36.36 7.49 15.87
N TYR A 85 35.41 7.56 16.80
CA TYR A 85 33.99 7.47 16.52
C TYR A 85 33.32 8.83 16.69
N TYR A 86 32.37 9.12 15.82
CA TYR A 86 31.57 10.34 15.83
C TYR A 86 30.12 9.99 16.14
N ASP A 87 29.52 10.77 17.05
CA ASP A 87 28.12 10.61 17.44
C ASP A 87 27.20 11.13 16.34
N GLU A 88 26.52 10.22 15.65
CA GLU A 88 25.62 10.57 14.55
C GLU A 88 24.17 10.71 15.00
N ALA A 89 23.70 9.76 15.81
CA ALA A 89 22.36 9.84 16.40
C ALA A 89 22.27 9.21 17.78
N ASN A 90 21.51 9.86 18.67
CA ASN A 90 21.06 9.28 19.95
C ASN A 90 19.54 9.22 19.97
N TYR A 91 18.99 8.13 20.52
CA TYR A 91 17.56 7.89 20.59
C TYR A 91 17.14 7.72 22.04
N SER A 92 16.01 8.32 22.39
CA SER A 92 15.33 8.09 23.65
C SER A 92 13.88 7.72 23.40
N TYR A 93 13.33 6.86 24.24
CA TYR A 93 11.99 6.30 24.11
C TYR A 93 11.13 6.66 25.32
N TYR A 94 9.82 6.70 25.13
CA TYR A 94 8.89 6.70 26.26
C TYR A 94 8.91 5.33 26.95
N GLN A 95 8.52 5.30 28.23
CA GLN A 95 8.44 4.04 29.00
C GLN A 95 7.50 2.99 28.37
N HIS A 96 6.56 3.40 27.52
CA HIS A 96 5.63 2.51 26.81
C HIS A 96 6.10 2.12 25.40
N GLY A 97 7.33 2.50 24.99
CA GLY A 97 7.97 2.00 23.77
C GLY A 97 8.23 3.03 22.65
N PRO A 98 7.30 3.93 22.27
CA PRO A 98 7.48 4.85 21.16
C PRO A 98 8.69 5.77 21.30
N LEU A 99 9.31 6.09 20.16
CA LEU A 99 10.43 7.01 20.06
C LEU A 99 10.02 8.37 20.62
N LYS A 100 10.74 8.89 21.60
CA LYS A 100 10.47 10.17 22.25
C LYS A 100 11.27 11.29 21.62
N ARG A 101 12.57 11.05 21.41
CA ARG A 101 13.49 12.06 20.88
C ARG A 101 14.62 11.41 20.12
N THR A 102 14.99 12.03 18.99
CA THR A 102 16.23 11.74 18.26
C THR A 102 17.12 12.97 18.31
N GLU A 103 18.39 12.79 18.64
CA GLU A 103 19.40 13.84 18.65
C GLU A 103 20.36 13.54 17.50
N ILE A 104 20.56 14.47 16.56
CA ILE A 104 21.31 14.23 15.32
C ILE A 104 22.52 15.15 15.22
N GLY A 105 23.63 14.60 14.73
CA GLY A 105 24.83 15.34 14.33
C GLY A 105 25.51 16.04 15.49
N ASN A 106 25.75 15.32 16.60
CA ASN A 106 26.41 15.85 17.80
C ASN A 106 25.76 17.15 18.34
N ASN A 107 24.46 17.08 18.64
CA ASN A 107 23.62 18.18 19.10
C ASN A 107 23.28 19.26 18.07
N LEU A 108 23.40 18.95 16.77
CA LEU A 108 23.02 19.91 15.74
C LEU A 108 21.51 20.16 15.70
N GLN A 109 20.71 19.09 15.79
CA GLN A 109 19.24 19.15 15.85
C GLN A 109 18.69 18.12 16.85
N GLY A 110 17.69 18.53 17.62
CA GLY A 110 16.81 17.63 18.35
C GLY A 110 15.51 17.43 17.58
N ILE A 111 14.99 16.21 17.60
CA ILE A 111 13.72 15.86 16.97
C ILE A 111 12.86 15.19 18.04
N ASP A 112 11.85 15.91 18.52
CA ASP A 112 10.91 15.45 19.52
C ASP A 112 9.64 14.89 18.91
N TYR A 113 9.22 13.75 19.44
CA TYR A 113 8.01 13.06 19.05
C TYR A 113 7.01 13.08 20.20
N VAL A 114 5.80 13.54 19.89
CA VAL A 114 4.69 13.57 20.82
C VAL A 114 3.57 12.72 20.26
N TYR A 115 2.94 11.92 21.13
CA TYR A 115 1.87 11.00 20.77
C TYR A 115 0.59 11.31 21.54
N THR A 116 -0.55 10.95 20.97
CA THR A 116 -1.82 10.90 21.69
C THR A 116 -1.83 9.74 22.68
N ILE A 117 -2.80 9.72 23.60
CA ILE A 117 -2.94 8.62 24.57
C ILE A 117 -3.23 7.28 23.89
N ASP A 118 -3.83 7.31 22.70
CA ASP A 118 -4.13 6.14 21.88
C ASP A 118 -2.92 5.71 21.01
N GLY A 119 -1.74 6.30 21.22
CA GLY A 119 -0.49 5.90 20.54
C GLY A 119 -0.26 6.51 19.16
N LYS A 120 -1.14 7.38 18.67
CA LYS A 120 -0.97 8.03 17.35
C LYS A 120 0.02 9.17 17.42
N LEU A 121 0.85 9.33 16.40
CA LEU A 121 1.78 10.46 16.30
C LEU A 121 0.98 11.78 16.28
N LYS A 122 1.28 12.68 17.22
CA LYS A 122 0.64 13.99 17.36
C LYS A 122 1.52 15.11 16.81
N ALA A 123 2.82 15.07 17.07
CA ALA A 123 3.74 16.10 16.61
C ALA A 123 5.15 15.54 16.38
N ILE A 124 5.85 16.16 15.42
CA ILE A 124 7.30 16.08 15.22
C ILE A 124 7.80 17.50 15.41
N ASN A 125 8.51 17.78 16.50
CA ASN A 125 8.85 19.14 16.95
C ASN A 125 7.63 20.05 17.10
N SER A 126 7.85 21.27 17.58
CA SER A 126 6.83 22.32 17.54
C SER A 126 6.92 23.09 16.22
N PRO A 127 5.83 23.27 15.45
CA PRO A 127 5.84 24.15 14.27
C PRO A 127 5.98 25.66 14.62
N ASN A 128 6.04 26.02 15.91
CA ASN A 128 6.36 27.39 16.34
C ASN A 128 7.87 27.50 16.59
N LEU A 129 8.63 27.53 15.50
CA LEU A 129 10.10 27.50 15.53
C LEU A 129 10.66 28.78 16.19
N GLY A 130 11.57 28.61 17.15
CA GLY A 130 12.34 29.72 17.75
C GLY A 130 11.57 30.68 18.68
N GLU A 131 10.32 30.39 19.02
CA GLU A 131 9.52 31.17 19.96
C GLU A 131 9.90 30.83 21.41
N ALA A 132 10.70 31.69 22.06
CA ALA A 132 11.24 31.46 23.40
C ALA A 132 10.19 31.12 24.48
N SER A 133 10.51 30.17 25.38
CA SER A 133 9.85 29.80 26.65
C SER A 133 9.37 30.95 27.59
N GLY A 134 9.55 32.23 27.23
CA GLY A 134 9.02 33.39 27.94
C GLY A 134 7.62 33.84 27.48
N GLY A 135 7.17 33.37 26.30
CA GLY A 135 5.79 33.56 25.82
C GLY A 135 4.86 32.49 26.40
N THR A 136 3.75 32.88 27.02
CA THR A 136 2.82 31.97 27.74
C THR A 136 2.02 31.00 26.85
N ILE A 137 2.42 30.81 25.58
CA ILE A 137 1.55 30.19 24.57
C ILE A 137 2.15 28.96 23.88
N PHE A 138 3.47 28.85 23.64
CA PHE A 138 4.08 27.70 22.94
C PHE A 138 5.45 27.35 23.52
N TYR A 139 5.75 26.05 23.61
CA TYR A 139 7.04 25.54 24.04
C TYR A 139 7.43 24.43 23.08
N ASP A 140 8.67 24.46 22.62
CA ASP A 140 9.28 23.29 22.04
C ASP A 140 9.41 22.18 23.12
N PRO A 141 8.93 20.93 22.88
CA PRO A 141 9.05 19.85 23.86
C PRO A 141 10.49 19.59 24.34
N GLY A 142 11.49 19.79 23.47
CA GLY A 142 12.92 19.66 23.72
C GLY A 142 13.58 20.89 24.32
N LYS A 143 12.98 22.06 24.09
CA LYS A 143 13.51 23.41 24.36
C LYS A 143 14.75 23.71 23.51
N ASP A 144 14.76 23.22 22.28
CA ASP A 144 15.86 23.38 21.34
C ASP A 144 15.96 24.83 20.88
N GLY A 145 17.18 25.38 20.83
CA GLY A 145 17.42 26.81 20.62
C GLY A 145 17.10 27.71 21.82
N GLU A 146 16.79 27.17 22.99
CA GLU A 146 16.42 27.95 24.18
C GLU A 146 17.25 27.68 25.44
N GLY A 147 17.46 28.73 26.23
CA GLY A 147 18.00 28.63 27.59
C GLY A 147 19.41 28.02 27.66
N THR A 148 19.50 26.81 28.21
CA THR A 148 20.76 26.04 28.34
C THR A 148 20.78 24.80 27.46
N SER A 149 19.80 24.65 26.55
CA SER A 149 19.79 23.53 25.60
C SER A 149 21.05 23.59 24.72
N PRO A 150 21.76 22.47 24.53
CA PRO A 150 22.91 22.41 23.64
C PRO A 150 22.53 22.35 22.15
N PHE A 151 21.24 22.25 21.84
CA PHE A 151 20.74 22.13 20.47
C PHE A 151 20.41 23.48 19.84
N ASN A 152 20.66 23.62 18.55
CA ASN A 152 20.17 24.76 17.76
C ASN A 152 18.64 24.71 17.65
N THR A 153 18.04 25.86 17.32
CA THR A 153 16.60 25.93 17.01
C THR A 153 16.21 24.91 15.94
N ASP A 154 15.01 24.33 16.08
CA ASP A 154 14.44 23.41 15.11
C ASP A 154 14.31 24.04 13.72
N ILE A 155 14.76 23.30 12.71
CA ILE A 155 14.56 23.69 11.30
C ILE A 155 13.19 23.31 10.74
N PHE A 156 12.46 22.40 11.40
CA PHE A 156 11.17 21.89 10.97
C PHE A 156 10.33 21.50 12.17
N GLY A 157 9.03 21.75 12.09
CA GLY A 157 8.08 21.23 13.06
C GLY A 157 6.72 20.99 12.43
N MET A 158 5.98 20.03 12.98
CA MET A 158 4.72 19.54 12.44
C MET A 158 3.78 19.06 13.55
N VAL A 159 2.48 19.34 13.39
CA VAL A 159 1.40 18.79 14.21
C VAL A 159 0.37 18.13 13.30
N ILE A 160 -0.08 16.94 13.70
CA ILE A 160 -1.13 16.16 13.04
C ILE A 160 -2.39 16.28 13.87
N ASP A 161 -3.51 16.65 13.24
CA ASP A 161 -4.82 16.73 13.87
C ASP A 161 -5.74 15.67 13.25
N TYR A 162 -6.24 14.77 14.08
CA TYR A 162 -7.17 13.71 13.68
C TYR A 162 -8.62 14.17 13.89
N HIS A 163 -8.89 14.71 15.08
CA HIS A 163 -10.18 15.28 15.43
C HIS A 163 -10.03 16.40 16.46
N GLN A 164 -11.11 17.14 16.68
CA GLN A 164 -11.19 18.15 17.72
C GLN A 164 -10.96 17.47 19.07
N LEU A 165 -10.16 18.11 19.92
CA LEU A 165 -9.79 17.58 21.24
C LEU A 165 -9.08 16.21 21.19
N ASP A 166 -8.44 15.86 20.07
CA ASP A 166 -7.60 14.65 19.96
C ASP A 166 -6.39 14.67 20.91
N TYR A 167 -6.05 15.84 21.45
CA TYR A 167 -4.93 16.03 22.35
C TYR A 167 -5.19 17.13 23.36
N SER A 168 -4.98 16.84 24.65
CA SER A 168 -5.19 17.77 25.77
C SER A 168 -4.23 17.48 26.92
N ARG A 169 -2.92 17.54 26.65
CA ARG A 169 -1.88 17.34 27.67
C ARG A 169 -1.26 18.66 28.09
N ALA A 170 -1.43 19.01 29.36
CA ALA A 170 -0.81 20.19 29.95
C ALA A 170 0.73 20.15 29.88
N GLY A 171 1.35 21.33 29.81
CA GLY A 171 2.81 21.49 29.80
C GLY A 171 3.50 21.20 28.46
N THR A 172 2.79 20.63 27.48
CA THR A 172 3.34 20.40 26.12
C THR A 172 3.03 21.53 25.14
N HIS A 173 2.04 22.37 25.44
CA HIS A 173 1.65 23.55 24.64
C HIS A 173 1.42 23.29 23.13
N ILE A 174 1.18 22.02 22.75
CA ILE A 174 0.73 21.62 21.42
C ILE A 174 -0.80 21.74 21.36
N ASN A 175 -1.31 22.72 20.62
CA ASN A 175 -2.74 22.90 20.43
C ASN A 175 -3.36 21.79 19.57
N PHE A 176 -4.64 21.49 19.77
CA PHE A 176 -5.43 20.65 18.87
C PHE A 176 -6.04 21.50 17.74
N GLY A 177 -6.23 20.90 16.58
CA GLY A 177 -6.85 21.54 15.42
C GLY A 177 -8.36 21.76 15.58
N LEU A 178 -8.89 22.79 14.90
CA LEU A 178 -10.32 23.15 14.91
C LEU A 178 -11.03 22.78 13.59
N GLY A 179 -10.57 21.75 12.90
CA GLY A 179 -11.13 21.32 11.62
C GLY A 179 -12.62 20.98 11.69
N THR A 180 -13.33 21.08 10.57
CA THR A 180 -14.77 20.77 10.48
C THR A 180 -15.07 19.32 10.08
N ASN A 181 -14.08 18.59 9.54
CA ASN A 181 -14.24 17.26 8.98
C ASN A 181 -13.79 16.17 9.96
N GLN A 182 -14.52 16.08 11.06
CA GLN A 182 -14.19 15.19 12.18
C GLN A 182 -14.36 13.72 11.79
N LYS A 183 -13.25 12.97 11.70
CA LYS A 183 -13.27 11.51 11.53
C LYS A 183 -12.54 10.85 12.71
N TYR A 184 -13.28 10.07 13.49
CA TYR A 184 -12.74 9.35 14.65
C TYR A 184 -12.07 8.01 14.29
N GLY A 185 -12.13 7.60 13.02
CA GLY A 185 -11.50 6.38 12.51
C GLY A 185 -9.98 6.46 12.34
N GLY A 186 -9.32 7.51 12.86
CA GLY A 186 -7.86 7.67 12.76
C GLY A 186 -7.35 8.23 11.44
N THR A 187 -8.22 8.62 10.50
CA THR A 187 -7.83 9.38 9.32
C THR A 187 -7.31 10.76 9.72
N ILE A 188 -6.22 11.20 9.11
CA ILE A 188 -5.66 12.54 9.35
C ILE A 188 -6.59 13.60 8.76
N ASN A 189 -7.11 14.49 9.59
CA ASN A 189 -8.01 15.57 9.18
C ASN A 189 -7.22 16.80 8.74
N GLN A 190 -6.14 17.11 9.44
CA GLN A 190 -5.32 18.28 9.14
C GLN A 190 -3.86 18.02 9.52
N VAL A 191 -2.94 18.58 8.74
CA VAL A 191 -1.53 18.68 9.11
C VAL A 191 -1.14 20.14 9.12
N ARG A 192 -0.42 20.55 10.16
CA ARG A 192 0.14 21.88 10.32
C ARG A 192 1.64 21.76 10.41
N TRP A 193 2.37 22.66 9.77
CA TRP A 193 3.82 22.62 9.81
C TRP A 193 4.43 24.00 9.63
N ASN A 194 5.71 24.09 9.93
CA ASN A 194 6.55 25.23 9.63
C ASN A 194 7.98 24.76 9.34
N LEU A 195 8.72 25.57 8.61
CA LEU A 195 10.14 25.37 8.27
C LEU A 195 10.92 26.63 8.67
N ASP A 196 12.17 26.50 9.08
CA ASP A 196 13.04 27.66 9.33
C ASP A 196 13.43 28.28 7.98
N GLU A 197 12.61 29.24 7.56
CA GLU A 197 12.49 29.76 6.20
C GLU A 197 13.45 30.93 5.89
N ASN A 198 14.50 31.18 6.69
CA ASN A 198 15.49 32.23 6.41
C ASN A 198 16.15 32.10 5.01
N THR A 199 16.10 30.91 4.40
CA THR A 199 16.58 30.58 3.05
C THR A 199 15.50 30.58 1.94
N LEU A 200 14.22 30.66 2.28
CA LEU A 200 13.08 30.62 1.34
C LEU A 200 12.49 32.01 1.04
N GLY A 201 12.94 33.06 1.73
CA GLY A 201 12.43 34.43 1.53
C GLY A 201 10.97 34.63 1.97
N LEU A 202 10.40 33.65 2.65
CA LEU A 202 9.06 33.66 3.23
C LEU A 202 9.23 33.89 4.74
N ASN A 203 8.55 34.91 5.28
CA ASN A 203 8.70 35.31 6.68
C ASN A 203 7.45 34.90 7.47
N LEU A 204 7.19 33.58 7.55
CA LEU A 204 6.07 33.04 8.34
C LEU A 204 6.32 33.10 9.86
N THR A 205 7.54 33.43 10.27
CA THR A 205 7.93 33.71 11.66
C THR A 205 7.22 34.94 12.24
N SER A 206 6.71 35.84 11.39
CA SER A 206 5.89 36.96 11.84
C SER A 206 4.56 36.45 12.41
N SER A 207 4.53 36.27 13.74
CA SER A 207 3.39 35.86 14.58
C SER A 207 3.14 34.34 14.76
N GLY A 208 4.14 33.48 14.60
CA GLY A 208 3.98 32.02 14.84
C GLY A 208 2.95 31.37 13.92
N LYS A 209 2.80 31.88 12.69
CA LYS A 209 1.87 31.33 11.70
C LYS A 209 2.40 30.01 11.18
N GLN A 210 1.52 29.03 11.07
CA GLN A 210 1.85 27.70 10.59
C GLN A 210 1.17 27.49 9.24
N ASN A 211 1.85 26.84 8.30
CA ASN A 211 1.23 26.33 7.09
C ASN A 211 0.29 25.19 7.45
N VAL A 212 -0.77 25.03 6.66
CA VAL A 212 -1.82 24.05 6.93
C VAL A 212 -2.33 23.44 5.65
N TYR A 213 -2.57 22.13 5.70
CA TYR A 213 -3.57 21.49 4.86
C TYR A 213 -4.69 20.91 5.71
N GLN A 214 -5.93 21.29 5.40
CA GLN A 214 -7.13 20.61 5.88
C GLN A 214 -7.65 19.68 4.79
N TYR A 215 -7.85 18.41 5.13
CA TYR A 215 -8.20 17.35 4.20
C TYR A 215 -9.69 17.00 4.26
N THR A 216 -10.22 16.50 3.15
CA THR A 216 -11.52 15.81 3.09
C THR A 216 -11.33 14.48 2.40
N TYR A 217 -12.20 13.53 2.73
CA TYR A 217 -12.19 12.19 2.14
C TYR A 217 -13.61 11.78 1.77
N ASP A 218 -13.74 10.83 0.86
CA ASP A 218 -15.01 10.15 0.61
C ASP A 218 -15.29 9.06 1.69
N ASP A 219 -16.33 8.26 1.45
CA ASP A 219 -16.75 7.17 2.33
C ASP A 219 -15.79 5.96 2.28
N PHE A 220 -14.95 5.87 1.26
CA PHE A 220 -13.89 4.85 1.13
C PHE A 220 -12.54 5.33 1.66
N ASN A 221 -12.52 6.48 2.37
CA ASN A 221 -11.31 7.14 2.87
C ASN A 221 -10.31 7.56 1.78
N GLN A 222 -10.77 7.78 0.55
CA GLN A 222 -9.96 8.34 -0.53
C GLN A 222 -9.99 9.87 -0.46
N LEU A 223 -8.85 10.52 -0.70
CA LEU A 223 -8.69 11.98 -0.56
C LEU A 223 -9.54 12.72 -1.60
N THR A 224 -10.42 13.64 -1.18
CA THR A 224 -11.27 14.42 -2.09
C THR A 224 -10.84 15.89 -2.22
N SER A 225 -10.16 16.43 -1.20
CA SER A 225 -9.56 17.77 -1.26
C SER A 225 -8.48 17.97 -0.19
N ALA A 226 -7.59 18.92 -0.44
CA ALA A 226 -6.61 19.47 0.49
C ALA A 226 -6.64 21.01 0.37
N THR A 227 -7.20 21.67 1.38
CA THR A 227 -7.29 23.13 1.42
C THR A 227 -6.08 23.71 2.12
N PHE A 228 -5.26 24.46 1.37
CA PHE A 228 -4.10 25.15 1.91
C PHE A 228 -4.52 26.43 2.63
N GLY A 229 -3.80 26.79 3.68
CA GLY A 229 -3.99 28.06 4.37
C GLY A 229 -3.02 28.24 5.51
N THR A 230 -3.43 29.06 6.46
CA THR A 230 -2.63 29.38 7.65
C THR A 230 -3.39 29.04 8.91
N TYR A 231 -2.67 28.58 9.92
CA TYR A 231 -3.15 28.46 11.28
C TYR A 231 -2.49 29.57 12.08
N THR A 232 -3.32 30.43 12.66
CA THR A 232 -2.85 31.45 13.60
C THR A 232 -3.15 30.96 15.01
N PRO A 233 -2.12 30.58 15.77
CA PRO A 233 -2.29 30.34 17.18
C PRO A 233 -2.62 31.65 17.91
N SER A 234 -3.54 31.60 18.87
CA SER A 234 -4.00 32.78 19.62
C SER A 234 -3.90 32.62 21.14
N CYS A 235 -3.74 31.37 21.61
CA CYS A 235 -3.57 30.99 23.02
C CYS A 235 -3.03 29.56 23.07
N SER A 236 -2.49 29.14 24.22
CA SER A 236 -2.34 27.70 24.50
C SER A 236 -3.69 27.13 24.94
N GLN A 237 -4.18 26.10 24.25
CA GLN A 237 -5.41 25.41 24.61
C GLN A 237 -5.23 24.44 25.80
N ASN A 238 -3.99 24.17 26.22
CA ASN A 238 -3.66 23.07 27.13
C ASN A 238 -3.15 23.53 28.51
N THR A 239 -3.04 24.84 28.79
CA THR A 239 -2.45 25.33 30.05
C THR A 239 -3.46 25.55 31.18
N ASN A 240 -4.75 25.72 30.91
CA ASN A 240 -5.76 25.84 31.96
C ASN A 240 -7.20 25.64 31.44
N PRO A 241 -7.94 24.58 31.83
CA PRO A 241 -9.33 24.39 31.43
C PRO A 241 -10.30 25.45 31.99
N ALA A 242 -9.87 26.27 32.96
CA ALA A 242 -10.67 27.36 33.52
C ALA A 242 -10.57 28.68 32.74
N PHE A 243 -9.64 28.80 31.78
CA PHE A 243 -9.59 29.94 30.86
C PHE A 243 -10.13 29.51 29.51
N ASN A 244 -11.39 29.85 29.23
CA ASN A 244 -11.88 29.91 27.86
C ASN A 244 -10.88 30.73 27.05
N CYS A 245 -10.22 30.11 26.08
CA CYS A 245 -9.38 30.83 25.13
C CYS A 245 -10.21 31.96 24.51
N PRO A 246 -9.95 33.24 24.84
CA PRO A 246 -10.87 34.33 24.50
C PRO A 246 -10.97 34.54 22.99
N PHE A 247 -9.94 34.11 22.26
CA PHE A 247 -9.92 34.04 20.81
C PHE A 247 -9.49 32.63 20.42
N PRO A 248 -10.39 31.72 20.00
CA PRO A 248 -9.98 30.39 19.59
C PRO A 248 -8.98 30.48 18.42
N PRO A 249 -8.02 29.54 18.32
CA PRO A 249 -7.15 29.51 17.15
C PRO A 249 -7.99 29.43 15.88
N THR A 250 -7.47 29.92 14.77
CA THR A 250 -8.27 30.01 13.54
C THR A 250 -7.47 29.45 12.38
N PHE A 251 -8.05 28.46 11.70
CA PHE A 251 -7.65 28.11 10.35
C PHE A 251 -8.26 29.12 9.38
N THR A 252 -7.40 29.77 8.60
CA THR A 252 -7.81 30.68 7.53
C THR A 252 -7.27 30.13 6.22
N ALA A 253 -8.16 29.63 5.37
CA ALA A 253 -7.81 29.21 4.02
C ALA A 253 -7.15 30.36 3.26
N ASP A 254 -6.19 30.05 2.39
CA ASP A 254 -5.55 31.06 1.55
C ASP A 254 -6.58 31.75 0.65
N VAL A 255 -6.65 33.09 0.73
CA VAL A 255 -7.68 33.89 0.04
C VAL A 255 -7.59 33.79 -1.49
N ASN A 256 -6.41 33.45 -2.01
CA ASN A 256 -6.17 33.27 -3.44
C ASN A 256 -6.25 31.79 -3.84
N ASN A 257 -6.57 30.89 -2.91
CA ASN A 257 -6.55 29.43 -3.06
C ASN A 257 -5.19 28.89 -3.57
N GLN A 258 -4.06 29.50 -3.20
CA GLN A 258 -2.75 28.97 -3.55
C GLN A 258 -2.57 27.55 -3.04
N PHE A 259 -1.90 26.70 -3.81
CA PHE A 259 -1.56 25.31 -3.44
C PHE A 259 -2.76 24.41 -3.07
N LYS A 260 -3.99 24.87 -3.27
CA LYS A 260 -5.20 24.09 -3.02
C LYS A 260 -5.28 22.92 -3.99
N VAL A 261 -5.63 21.74 -3.49
CA VAL A 261 -6.02 20.59 -4.30
C VAL A 261 -7.48 20.29 -4.05
N SER A 262 -8.28 20.20 -5.11
CA SER A 262 -9.73 20.03 -4.98
C SER A 262 -10.32 19.31 -6.18
N GLY A 263 -11.63 19.01 -6.12
CA GLY A 263 -12.31 18.34 -7.22
C GLY A 263 -11.74 16.96 -7.52
N ILE A 264 -11.14 16.30 -6.52
CA ILE A 264 -10.61 14.95 -6.70
C ILE A 264 -11.80 14.00 -6.69
N THR A 265 -11.96 13.25 -7.77
CA THR A 265 -13.00 12.23 -7.89
C THR A 265 -12.41 10.92 -8.39
N TYR A 266 -13.09 9.82 -8.04
CA TYR A 266 -12.65 8.47 -8.35
C TYR A 266 -13.78 7.70 -9.04
N ASP A 267 -13.41 6.74 -9.87
CA ASP A 267 -14.35 5.71 -10.31
C ASP A 267 -14.55 4.62 -9.25
N LYS A 268 -15.43 3.66 -9.54
CA LYS A 268 -15.73 2.53 -8.64
C LYS A 268 -14.55 1.60 -8.35
N ASN A 269 -13.50 1.63 -9.18
CA ASN A 269 -12.28 0.84 -9.00
C ASN A 269 -11.15 1.65 -8.33
N GLY A 270 -11.43 2.90 -7.92
CA GLY A 270 -10.45 3.79 -7.30
C GLY A 270 -9.52 4.48 -8.30
N ASN A 271 -9.79 4.46 -9.61
CA ASN A 271 -9.00 5.26 -10.54
C ASN A 271 -9.36 6.74 -10.41
N LEU A 272 -8.36 7.62 -10.35
CA LEU A 272 -8.55 9.07 -10.46
C LEU A 272 -9.32 9.41 -11.74
N ALA A 273 -10.36 10.23 -11.60
CA ALA A 273 -11.22 10.70 -12.68
C ALA A 273 -11.07 12.20 -12.93
N THR A 274 -10.98 13.02 -11.88
CA THR A 274 -10.70 14.46 -11.98
C THR A 274 -9.76 14.92 -10.86
N LEU A 275 -9.01 16.00 -11.08
CA LEU A 275 -8.19 16.66 -10.06
C LEU A 275 -7.92 18.12 -10.46
N ILE A 276 -8.19 19.05 -9.55
CA ILE A 276 -7.80 20.46 -9.69
C ILE A 276 -6.64 20.73 -8.74
N ARG A 277 -5.55 21.29 -9.25
CA ARG A 277 -4.36 21.68 -8.47
C ARG A 277 -4.04 23.13 -8.75
N ASN A 278 -3.94 23.93 -7.69
CA ASN A 278 -3.55 25.33 -7.82
C ASN A 278 -2.06 25.53 -7.54
N GLY A 279 -1.42 26.42 -8.28
CA GLY A 279 -0.04 26.86 -8.06
C GLY A 279 0.07 28.04 -7.08
N ASN A 280 1.04 28.91 -7.31
CA ASN A 280 1.26 30.16 -6.57
C ASN A 280 0.68 31.40 -7.26
N THR A 281 0.61 32.53 -6.54
CA THR A 281 0.12 33.80 -7.07
C THR A 281 1.11 34.49 -8.02
N THR A 282 2.41 34.25 -7.87
CA THR A 282 3.45 34.89 -8.68
C THR A 282 3.37 34.51 -10.16
N THR A 283 3.10 33.23 -10.43
CA THR A 283 3.00 32.70 -11.80
C THR A 283 1.53 32.63 -12.26
N GLY A 284 0.60 32.43 -11.33
CA GLY A 284 -0.84 32.34 -11.58
C GLY A 284 -1.45 31.15 -10.85
N THR A 285 -2.56 31.33 -10.14
CA THR A 285 -3.06 30.30 -9.22
C THR A 285 -3.65 29.08 -9.91
N ALA A 286 -4.26 29.25 -11.09
CA ALA A 286 -4.69 28.11 -11.90
C ALA A 286 -3.46 27.42 -12.50
N MET A 287 -3.27 26.16 -12.14
CA MET A 287 -2.20 25.31 -12.68
C MET A 287 -2.83 24.14 -13.42
N ASP A 288 -3.50 23.23 -12.71
CA ASP A 288 -4.12 22.05 -13.30
C ASP A 288 -5.65 22.01 -13.07
N ASN A 289 -6.42 21.64 -14.08
CA ASN A 289 -7.81 21.16 -13.99
C ASN A 289 -7.96 19.89 -14.84
N LEU A 290 -7.42 18.80 -14.29
CA LEU A 290 -7.21 17.53 -14.97
C LEU A 290 -8.48 16.69 -14.99
N THR A 291 -8.75 16.12 -16.14
CA THR A 291 -9.67 15.00 -16.33
C THR A 291 -8.89 13.81 -16.87
N TYR A 292 -9.00 12.68 -16.18
CA TYR A 292 -8.29 11.44 -16.48
C TYR A 292 -9.17 10.56 -17.36
N ASN A 293 -8.70 10.31 -18.59
CA ASN A 293 -9.48 9.60 -19.59
C ASN A 293 -8.99 8.16 -19.75
N TYR A 294 -9.92 7.21 -19.73
CA TYR A 294 -9.65 5.78 -19.82
C TYR A 294 -10.35 5.20 -21.04
N ALA A 295 -9.81 4.12 -21.61
CA ALA A 295 -10.46 3.43 -22.70
C ALA A 295 -11.76 2.79 -22.21
N THR A 296 -12.84 2.97 -22.97
CA THR A 296 -14.15 2.37 -22.69
C THR A 296 -14.62 1.49 -23.84
N LEU A 297 -15.48 0.53 -23.53
CA LEU A 297 -16.22 -0.26 -24.50
C LEU A 297 -17.70 -0.22 -24.14
N THR A 298 -18.55 -0.24 -25.16
CA THR A 298 -20.00 -0.41 -24.97
C THR A 298 -20.31 -1.90 -25.04
N GLN A 299 -20.87 -2.43 -23.96
CA GLN A 299 -21.33 -3.81 -23.87
C GLN A 299 -22.63 -4.03 -24.67
N PRO A 300 -23.01 -5.28 -24.99
CA PRO A 300 -24.22 -5.57 -25.77
C PRO A 300 -25.54 -5.08 -25.16
N ASP A 301 -25.56 -4.81 -23.85
CA ASP A 301 -26.67 -4.22 -23.10
C ASP A 301 -26.67 -2.67 -23.11
N ASN A 302 -25.77 -2.07 -23.90
CA ASN A 302 -25.48 -0.64 -23.98
C ASN A 302 -24.80 -0.03 -22.74
N ASP A 303 -24.30 -0.84 -21.80
CA ASP A 303 -23.49 -0.30 -20.70
C ASP A 303 -22.09 0.13 -21.20
N VAL A 304 -21.61 1.29 -20.76
CA VAL A 304 -20.29 1.81 -21.13
C VAL A 304 -19.35 1.55 -19.97
N VAL A 305 -18.48 0.54 -20.14
CA VAL A 305 -17.52 0.13 -19.11
C VAL A 305 -16.10 0.46 -19.53
N LYS A 306 -15.21 0.66 -18.56
CA LYS A 306 -13.78 0.76 -18.84
C LYS A 306 -13.25 -0.58 -19.34
N VAL A 307 -12.41 -0.54 -20.38
CA VAL A 307 -11.75 -1.74 -20.91
C VAL A 307 -10.79 -2.31 -19.87
N ASN A 308 -10.06 -1.42 -19.20
CA ASN A 308 -9.08 -1.71 -18.16
C ASN A 308 -8.83 -0.45 -17.31
N ASN A 309 -7.90 -0.51 -16.37
CA ASN A 309 -7.53 0.60 -15.49
C ASN A 309 -6.36 1.45 -16.06
N GLN A 310 -6.00 1.32 -17.34
CA GLN A 310 -4.89 2.05 -17.97
C GLN A 310 -5.33 3.47 -18.36
N LEU A 311 -4.52 4.48 -18.02
CA LEU A 311 -4.76 5.85 -18.44
C LEU A 311 -4.56 5.96 -19.95
N THR A 312 -5.43 6.61 -20.69
CA THR A 312 -5.15 6.87 -22.12
C THR A 312 -4.53 8.24 -22.32
N HIS A 313 -5.03 9.25 -21.62
CA HIS A 313 -4.54 10.63 -21.67
C HIS A 313 -5.17 11.45 -20.54
N VAL A 314 -4.56 12.59 -20.24
CA VAL A 314 -5.14 13.63 -19.39
C VAL A 314 -5.52 14.83 -20.25
N THR A 315 -6.71 15.37 -20.02
CA THR A 315 -7.11 16.68 -20.54
C THR A 315 -7.05 17.68 -19.41
N ASP A 316 -6.54 18.88 -19.68
CA ASP A 316 -6.43 19.97 -18.73
C ASP A 316 -7.21 21.18 -19.23
N ALA A 317 -8.20 21.61 -18.44
CA ALA A 317 -9.02 22.77 -18.77
C ALA A 317 -8.33 24.12 -18.44
N VAL A 318 -7.18 24.09 -17.76
CA VAL A 318 -6.32 25.25 -17.62
C VAL A 318 -5.42 25.34 -18.86
N ALA A 319 -5.21 26.55 -19.38
CA ALA A 319 -4.27 26.74 -20.47
C ALA A 319 -2.84 26.66 -19.91
N SER A 320 -1.92 26.05 -20.68
CA SER A 320 -0.51 25.83 -20.29
C SER A 320 0.03 26.96 -19.43
N SER A 321 0.30 26.62 -18.18
CA SER A 321 0.78 27.53 -17.16
C SER A 321 2.31 27.62 -17.22
N GLY A 322 2.90 28.63 -16.58
CA GLY A 322 4.35 28.78 -16.51
C GLY A 322 5.06 27.78 -15.59
N TYR A 323 4.37 26.75 -15.09
CA TYR A 323 4.89 25.79 -14.13
C TYR A 323 5.53 24.59 -14.81
N THR A 324 6.68 24.15 -14.31
CA THR A 324 7.41 22.98 -14.84
C THR A 324 6.77 21.64 -14.48
N THR A 325 5.92 21.59 -13.46
CA THR A 325 5.21 20.40 -13.00
C THR A 325 3.78 20.29 -13.55
N ASP A 326 3.37 21.25 -14.38
CA ASP A 326 2.05 21.32 -15.00
C ASP A 326 1.86 20.21 -16.03
N ILE A 327 0.67 19.58 -16.04
CA ILE A 327 0.29 18.61 -17.08
C ILE A 327 -0.69 19.27 -18.04
N ALA A 328 -0.18 19.70 -19.19
CA ALA A 328 -1.01 20.26 -20.26
C ALA A 328 -1.95 19.20 -20.89
N THR A 329 -3.00 19.67 -21.58
CA THR A 329 -3.90 18.80 -22.35
C THR A 329 -3.13 17.93 -23.34
N GLN A 330 -3.39 16.63 -23.29
CA GLN A 330 -2.78 15.62 -24.14
C GLN A 330 -3.78 15.11 -25.19
N SER A 331 -3.27 14.69 -26.35
CA SER A 331 -4.10 14.01 -27.35
C SER A 331 -4.58 12.65 -26.85
N ALA A 332 -5.71 12.17 -27.38
CA ALA A 332 -6.19 10.82 -27.08
C ALA A 332 -5.11 9.76 -27.37
N ASN A 333 -5.02 8.75 -26.51
CA ASN A 333 -3.99 7.70 -26.53
C ASN A 333 -2.54 8.21 -26.38
N ASN A 334 -2.36 9.26 -25.57
CA ASN A 334 -1.04 9.75 -25.18
C ASN A 334 -0.17 8.66 -24.53
N TYR A 335 -0.76 7.92 -23.58
CA TYR A 335 -0.11 6.86 -22.84
C TYR A 335 -0.35 5.52 -23.53
N THR A 336 0.72 4.81 -23.85
CA THR A 336 0.66 3.48 -24.46
C THR A 336 1.25 2.44 -23.53
N TYR A 337 0.60 1.29 -23.40
CA TYR A 337 1.01 0.20 -22.52
C TYR A 337 1.32 -1.06 -23.33
N ASN A 338 2.21 -1.90 -22.81
CA ASN A 338 2.41 -3.25 -23.35
C ASN A 338 1.29 -4.22 -22.89
N ALA A 339 1.34 -5.46 -23.37
CA ALA A 339 0.32 -6.48 -23.10
C ALA A 339 0.17 -6.88 -21.62
N ILE A 340 1.17 -6.60 -20.78
CA ILE A 340 1.14 -6.86 -19.34
C ILE A 340 0.87 -5.60 -18.50
N GLY A 341 0.65 -4.45 -19.15
CA GLY A 341 0.22 -3.22 -18.48
C GLY A 341 1.35 -2.32 -17.96
N GLU A 342 2.54 -2.40 -18.56
CA GLU A 342 3.62 -1.45 -18.29
C GLU A 342 3.56 -0.30 -19.30
N LEU A 343 3.69 0.94 -18.83
CA LEU A 343 3.69 2.13 -19.69
C LEU A 343 4.94 2.13 -20.56
N ILE A 344 4.81 2.07 -21.88
CA ILE A 344 5.95 2.05 -22.81
C ILE A 344 6.14 3.38 -23.56
N ALA A 345 5.15 4.26 -23.58
CA ALA A 345 5.27 5.58 -24.20
C ALA A 345 4.35 6.63 -23.57
N ASP A 346 4.85 7.85 -23.48
CA ASP A 346 4.13 9.11 -23.28
C ASP A 346 4.43 10.01 -24.48
N ALA A 347 3.44 10.18 -25.36
CA ALA A 347 3.61 10.92 -26.61
C ALA A 347 3.81 12.43 -26.40
N SER A 348 3.17 13.02 -25.40
CA SER A 348 3.19 14.46 -25.11
C SER A 348 4.56 14.92 -24.62
N GLU A 349 5.20 14.10 -23.78
CA GLU A 349 6.55 14.36 -23.27
C GLU A 349 7.65 13.74 -24.16
N ASN A 350 7.27 13.09 -25.27
CA ASN A 350 8.16 12.31 -26.12
C ASN A 350 9.02 11.29 -25.33
N LYS A 351 8.43 10.66 -24.31
CA LYS A 351 9.12 9.66 -23.47
C LYS A 351 8.76 8.25 -23.91
N THR A 352 9.75 7.38 -23.92
CA THR A 352 9.54 5.93 -24.07
C THR A 352 10.27 5.19 -22.96
N TYR A 353 9.68 4.07 -22.53
CA TYR A 353 10.14 3.29 -21.39
C TYR A 353 10.33 1.85 -21.84
N THR A 354 11.44 1.25 -21.44
CA THR A 354 11.68 -0.19 -21.60
C THR A 354 11.89 -0.83 -20.24
N TYR A 355 11.59 -2.12 -20.14
CA TYR A 355 11.63 -2.87 -18.87
C TYR A 355 12.39 -4.19 -19.04
N TYR A 356 12.92 -4.69 -17.93
CA TYR A 356 13.37 -6.07 -17.81
C TYR A 356 12.16 -7.02 -17.67
N GLN A 357 12.40 -8.33 -17.76
CA GLN A 357 11.32 -9.33 -17.68
C GLN A 357 10.62 -9.37 -16.30
N ASN A 358 11.30 -8.92 -15.24
CA ASN A 358 10.71 -8.72 -13.90
C ASN A 358 9.96 -7.37 -13.79
N GLY A 359 9.98 -6.57 -14.85
CA GLY A 359 9.32 -5.28 -14.99
C GLY A 359 9.97 -4.12 -14.26
N LEU A 360 11.23 -4.27 -13.82
CA LEU A 360 12.05 -3.13 -13.41
C LEU A 360 12.40 -2.28 -14.63
N ALA A 361 12.36 -0.97 -14.48
CA ALA A 361 12.65 -0.03 -15.58
C ALA A 361 14.09 -0.22 -16.07
N LYS A 362 14.28 -0.37 -17.37
CA LYS A 362 15.59 -0.61 -17.98
C LYS A 362 16.18 0.65 -18.59
N GLU A 363 15.39 1.39 -19.36
CA GLU A 363 15.85 2.59 -20.06
C GLU A 363 14.68 3.53 -20.31
N ILE A 364 14.95 4.83 -20.19
CA ILE A 364 14.02 5.92 -20.48
C ILE A 364 14.67 6.83 -21.52
N ILE A 365 13.98 7.00 -22.63
CA ILE A 365 14.40 7.84 -23.76
C ILE A 365 13.43 9.01 -23.85
N THR A 366 13.95 10.23 -23.93
CA THR A 366 13.17 11.47 -24.09
C THR A 366 13.57 12.15 -25.40
N SER A 367 12.59 12.51 -26.24
CA SER A 367 12.82 13.18 -27.53
C SER A 367 13.83 12.45 -28.44
N GLY A 368 13.84 11.12 -28.39
CA GLY A 368 14.73 10.26 -29.17
C GLY A 368 16.13 10.06 -28.60
N ASN A 369 16.48 10.75 -27.50
CA ASN A 369 17.76 10.62 -26.82
C ASN A 369 17.61 9.82 -25.52
N ALA A 370 18.53 8.88 -25.26
CA ALA A 370 18.61 8.23 -23.95
C ALA A 370 18.73 9.31 -22.87
N THR A 371 17.97 9.16 -21.78
CA THR A 371 18.00 10.07 -20.63
C THR A 371 18.50 9.32 -19.39
N LEU A 372 17.93 8.13 -19.15
CA LEU A 372 18.32 7.25 -18.06
C LEU A 372 18.41 5.81 -18.52
N LYS A 373 19.41 5.07 -18.05
CA LYS A 373 19.47 3.61 -18.15
C LYS A 373 19.80 3.02 -16.78
N PHE A 374 19.28 1.84 -16.49
CA PHE A 374 19.45 1.18 -15.20
C PHE A 374 19.93 -0.25 -15.33
N GLU A 375 20.79 -0.65 -14.40
CA GLU A 375 21.23 -2.02 -14.20
C GLU A 375 20.97 -2.44 -12.75
N TYR A 376 20.60 -3.70 -12.58
CA TYR A 376 20.16 -4.26 -11.32
C TYR A 376 21.02 -5.45 -10.92
N SER A 377 21.16 -5.66 -9.62
CA SER A 377 21.77 -6.86 -9.06
C SER A 377 20.84 -8.07 -9.22
N ALA A 378 21.37 -9.26 -8.94
CA ALA A 378 20.60 -10.51 -8.99
C ALA A 378 19.38 -10.52 -8.06
N ASN A 379 19.39 -9.70 -7.00
CA ASN A 379 18.31 -9.58 -6.04
C ASN A 379 17.26 -8.53 -6.44
N GLY A 380 17.40 -7.91 -7.62
CA GLY A 380 16.45 -6.91 -8.11
C GLY A 380 16.65 -5.50 -7.57
N HIS A 381 17.73 -5.23 -6.84
CA HIS A 381 18.06 -3.88 -6.40
C HIS A 381 18.81 -3.11 -7.48
N ARG A 382 18.54 -1.80 -7.61
CA ARG A 382 19.27 -0.93 -8.55
C ARG A 382 20.74 -0.89 -8.14
N LEU A 383 21.60 -1.37 -9.05
CA LEU A 383 23.04 -1.45 -8.92
C LEU A 383 23.72 -0.25 -9.56
N LYS A 384 23.24 0.16 -10.75
CA LYS A 384 23.83 1.26 -11.51
C LYS A 384 22.76 2.07 -12.25
N LYS A 385 22.98 3.38 -12.32
CA LYS A 385 22.21 4.36 -13.10
C LYS A 385 23.14 5.12 -14.04
N TYR A 386 22.77 5.17 -15.30
CA TYR A 386 23.42 5.97 -16.33
C TYR A 386 22.59 7.24 -16.55
N ILE A 387 23.23 8.39 -16.52
CA ILE A 387 22.59 9.70 -16.74
C ILE A 387 23.17 10.28 -18.02
N TYR A 388 22.30 10.60 -18.96
CA TYR A 388 22.67 11.19 -20.24
C TYR A 388 22.26 12.67 -20.25
N ASN A 389 23.06 13.51 -20.91
CA ASN A 389 22.70 14.90 -21.11
C ASN A 389 21.62 15.07 -22.19
N SER A 390 21.16 16.30 -22.41
CA SER A 390 20.10 16.62 -23.37
C SER A 390 20.40 16.22 -24.82
N SER A 391 21.68 16.02 -25.17
CA SER A 391 22.13 15.57 -26.49
C SER A 391 22.23 14.03 -26.60
N GLY A 392 21.83 13.28 -25.56
CA GLY A 392 21.90 11.83 -25.54
C GLY A 392 23.31 11.26 -25.33
N VAL A 393 24.25 12.09 -24.88
CA VAL A 393 25.62 11.66 -24.55
C VAL A 393 25.70 11.34 -23.07
N LEU A 394 26.36 10.22 -22.73
CA LEU A 394 26.53 9.80 -21.33
C LEU A 394 27.32 10.86 -20.56
N ASP A 395 26.72 11.35 -19.47
CA ASP A 395 27.24 12.44 -18.65
C ASP A 395 27.76 11.91 -17.31
N LYS A 396 26.99 11.03 -16.66
CA LYS A 396 27.33 10.45 -15.36
C LYS A 396 26.95 8.98 -15.23
N GLU A 397 27.66 8.28 -14.35
CA GLU A 397 27.31 6.94 -13.87
C GLU A 397 27.21 6.96 -12.34
N VAL A 398 26.11 6.44 -11.79
CA VAL A 398 25.90 6.33 -10.34
C VAL A 398 25.78 4.86 -9.95
N PHE A 399 26.65 4.39 -9.07
CA PHE A 399 26.63 3.04 -8.53
C PHE A 399 26.05 3.07 -7.11
N TYR A 400 25.27 2.04 -6.77
CA TYR A 400 24.62 1.90 -5.47
C TYR A 400 25.07 0.59 -4.83
N ILE A 401 25.77 0.69 -3.70
CA ILE A 401 26.17 -0.46 -2.90
C ILE A 401 25.17 -0.65 -1.78
N ARG A 402 24.68 -1.88 -1.60
CA ARG A 402 23.61 -2.18 -0.65
C ARG A 402 23.98 -3.25 0.34
N ASP A 403 23.40 -3.15 1.52
CA ASP A 403 23.47 -4.19 2.54
C ASP A 403 22.52 -5.35 2.21
N VAL A 404 22.54 -6.40 3.05
CA VAL A 404 21.62 -7.54 2.95
C VAL A 404 20.14 -7.14 3.10
N GLY A 405 19.84 -6.04 3.79
CA GLY A 405 18.49 -5.50 3.95
C GLY A 405 18.01 -4.68 2.73
N GLY A 406 18.88 -4.42 1.76
CA GLY A 406 18.59 -3.60 0.59
C GLY A 406 18.80 -2.10 0.80
N ASN A 407 19.28 -1.66 1.96
CA ASN A 407 19.60 -0.26 2.23
C ASN A 407 20.84 0.17 1.44
N VAL A 408 20.86 1.39 0.91
CA VAL A 408 22.07 1.94 0.28
C VAL A 408 23.09 2.24 1.37
N VAL A 409 24.26 1.62 1.30
CA VAL A 409 25.39 1.87 2.22
C VAL A 409 26.36 2.89 1.63
N SER A 410 26.54 2.87 0.31
CA SER A 410 27.41 3.82 -0.38
C SER A 410 26.94 4.08 -1.80
N THR A 411 27.18 5.30 -2.28
CA THR A 411 27.04 5.68 -3.68
C THR A 411 28.37 6.13 -4.26
N TYR A 412 28.57 5.82 -5.54
CA TYR A 412 29.70 6.32 -6.34
C TYR A 412 29.13 7.05 -7.53
N GLU A 413 29.41 8.34 -7.65
CA GLU A 413 29.06 9.12 -8.83
C GLU A 413 30.32 9.40 -9.64
N LYS A 414 30.33 8.93 -10.89
CA LYS A 414 31.41 9.13 -11.84
C LYS A 414 30.99 10.15 -12.89
N GLU A 415 31.74 11.24 -12.97
CA GLU A 415 31.63 12.24 -14.03
C GLU A 415 32.38 11.74 -15.26
N ILE A 416 31.70 11.58 -16.40
CA ILE A 416 32.34 11.02 -17.61
C ILE A 416 33.39 11.97 -18.18
N ALA A 417 33.10 13.27 -18.21
CA ALA A 417 33.99 14.26 -18.82
C ALA A 417 35.36 14.36 -18.13
N THR A 418 35.40 14.23 -16.80
CA THR A 418 36.64 14.36 -16.01
C THR A 418 37.16 13.03 -15.50
N SER A 419 36.36 11.96 -15.59
CA SER A 419 36.61 10.67 -14.91
C SER A 419 36.78 10.80 -13.39
N THR A 420 36.23 11.86 -12.80
CA THR A 420 36.22 12.06 -11.34
C THR A 420 35.18 11.15 -10.72
N ILE A 421 35.52 10.49 -9.61
CA ILE A 421 34.58 9.68 -8.83
C ILE A 421 34.40 10.33 -7.47
N THR A 422 33.18 10.75 -7.16
CA THR A 422 32.77 11.20 -5.83
C THR A 422 32.04 10.06 -5.11
N LYS A 423 32.25 9.95 -3.81
CA LYS A 423 31.69 8.90 -2.97
C LYS A 423 30.87 9.55 -1.87
N ASP A 424 29.76 8.93 -1.52
CA ASP A 424 29.06 9.22 -0.28
C ASP A 424 28.74 7.92 0.45
N TYR A 425 28.81 7.95 1.77
CA TYR A 425 28.45 6.85 2.66
C TYR A 425 27.18 7.19 3.40
N SER A 426 26.20 6.29 3.39
CA SER A 426 24.96 6.49 4.12
C SER A 426 25.21 6.41 5.63
N ILE A 427 24.63 7.32 6.38
CA ILE A 427 24.57 7.26 7.84
C ILE A 427 23.23 6.61 8.18
N ILE A 428 23.28 5.37 8.65
CA ILE A 428 22.09 4.52 8.86
C ILE A 428 21.85 4.36 10.36
N GLY A 429 20.69 4.81 10.83
CA GLY A 429 20.18 4.57 12.18
C GLY A 429 18.86 3.80 12.14
N ASN A 430 17.85 4.23 12.90
CA ASN A 430 16.49 3.69 12.77
C ASN A 430 15.97 3.81 11.33
N ASN A 431 16.35 4.88 10.63
CA ASN A 431 16.12 5.09 9.20
C ASN A 431 17.43 5.63 8.57
N LEU A 432 17.45 5.90 7.26
CA LEU A 432 18.54 6.69 6.66
C LEU A 432 18.52 8.11 7.27
N ILE A 433 19.50 8.48 8.09
CA ILE A 433 19.51 9.78 8.78
C ILE A 433 20.35 10.84 8.05
N GLY A 434 21.26 10.42 7.18
CA GLY A 434 22.11 11.34 6.43
C GLY A 434 23.08 10.64 5.50
N MET A 435 23.97 11.43 4.92
CA MET A 435 25.07 10.99 4.07
C MET A 435 26.37 11.69 4.48
N PHE A 436 27.45 10.94 4.49
CA PHE A 436 28.79 11.37 4.82
C PHE A 436 29.67 11.37 3.58
N ASN A 437 30.32 12.50 3.30
CA ASN A 437 31.35 12.60 2.27
C ASN A 437 32.71 12.28 2.89
N PRO A 438 33.36 11.17 2.50
CA PRO A 438 34.64 10.73 3.08
C PRO A 438 35.87 11.42 2.48
N ASP A 439 35.72 12.37 1.55
CA ASP A 439 36.84 13.11 0.97
C ASP A 439 37.60 13.89 2.05
N PRO A 440 38.90 13.64 2.29
CA PRO A 440 39.67 14.33 3.33
C PRO A 440 39.71 15.85 3.22
N ILE A 441 39.47 16.40 2.02
CA ILE A 441 39.46 17.86 1.78
C ILE A 441 38.07 18.45 2.03
N SER A 442 37.02 17.67 1.83
CA SER A 442 35.61 18.12 1.87
C SER A 442 34.74 17.28 2.81
N LEU A 443 35.35 16.79 3.88
CA LEU A 443 34.74 15.93 4.90
C LEU A 443 33.50 16.62 5.49
N GLU A 444 32.32 16.06 5.27
CA GLU A 444 31.08 16.61 5.78
C GLU A 444 29.99 15.56 5.92
N SER A 445 29.19 15.67 6.99
CA SER A 445 27.93 14.95 7.14
C SER A 445 26.77 15.86 6.79
N ARG A 446 25.83 15.34 6.00
CA ARG A 446 24.58 16.01 5.60
C ARG A 446 23.42 15.17 6.10
N TYR A 447 22.55 15.75 6.90
CA TYR A 447 21.45 15.07 7.57
C TYR A 447 20.10 15.41 6.96
N PHE A 448 19.13 14.54 7.19
CA PHE A 448 17.77 14.65 6.67
C PHE A 448 16.77 14.92 7.77
N MET A 449 15.80 15.78 7.46
CA MET A 449 14.65 16.07 8.31
C MET A 449 13.38 15.55 7.63
N TYR A 450 12.70 14.63 8.31
CA TYR A 450 11.55 13.92 7.76
C TYR A 450 10.23 14.44 8.34
N ASP A 451 9.17 14.42 7.53
CA ASP A 451 7.80 14.46 8.07
C ASP A 451 7.30 13.04 8.40
N HIS A 452 6.02 12.93 8.81
CA HIS A 452 5.47 11.64 9.23
C HIS A 452 5.46 10.62 8.10
N LEU A 453 5.33 11.04 6.83
CA LEU A 453 5.34 10.16 5.65
C LEU A 453 6.74 9.75 5.22
N GLY A 454 7.79 10.24 5.90
CA GLY A 454 9.16 10.07 5.45
C GLY A 454 9.53 11.01 4.29
N ASN A 455 8.77 12.07 4.01
CA ASN A 455 9.21 13.06 3.03
C ASN A 455 10.40 13.86 3.60
N VAL A 456 11.44 14.09 2.80
CA VAL A 456 12.57 14.93 3.18
C VAL A 456 12.18 16.40 3.07
N ARG A 457 11.83 17.00 4.21
CA ARG A 457 11.39 18.40 4.31
C ARG A 457 12.55 19.38 4.33
N ALA A 458 13.67 18.98 4.91
CA ALA A 458 14.90 19.75 4.85
C ALA A 458 16.12 18.84 4.85
N THR A 459 17.20 19.32 4.25
CA THR A 459 18.55 18.75 4.43
C THR A 459 19.44 19.80 5.07
N PHE A 460 20.36 19.39 5.95
CA PHE A 460 21.19 20.33 6.71
C PHE A 460 22.56 19.74 7.04
N ARG A 461 23.51 20.60 7.38
CA ARG A 461 24.85 20.21 7.84
C ARG A 461 25.34 21.10 8.97
N GLU A 462 26.43 20.69 9.60
CA GLU A 462 27.14 21.53 10.56
C GLU A 462 28.00 22.57 9.82
N LYS A 463 27.96 23.83 10.29
CA LYS A 463 28.89 24.88 9.87
C LYS A 463 29.32 25.70 11.07
N GLY A 464 30.51 25.42 11.59
CA GLY A 464 31.07 26.12 12.74
C GLY A 464 30.21 25.99 14.00
N GLY A 465 29.66 24.79 14.27
CA GLY A 465 28.77 24.52 15.39
C GLY A 465 27.29 24.92 15.19
N ALA A 466 26.94 25.59 14.08
CA ALA A 466 25.57 25.98 13.77
C ALA A 466 24.97 25.11 12.66
N THR A 467 23.64 24.99 12.64
CA THR A 467 22.89 24.33 11.56
C THR A 467 22.86 25.20 10.30
N GLU A 468 23.32 24.66 9.18
CA GLU A 468 23.15 25.26 7.85
C GLU A 468 22.18 24.40 7.03
N VAL A 469 21.01 24.98 6.68
CA VAL A 469 20.02 24.33 5.81
C VAL A 469 20.51 24.35 4.37
N LEU A 470 20.59 23.16 3.75
CA LEU A 470 21.05 22.95 2.38
C LEU A 470 19.88 22.85 1.39
N SER A 471 18.74 22.31 1.81
CA SER A 471 17.51 22.32 1.03
C SER A 471 16.27 22.37 1.91
N ALA A 472 15.17 22.86 1.35
CA ALA A 472 13.83 22.82 1.95
C ALA A 472 12.82 22.47 0.86
N ASN A 473 11.93 21.51 1.14
CA ASN A 473 10.94 21.00 0.19
C ASN A 473 9.54 20.94 0.80
N GLU A 474 8.54 21.36 0.03
CA GLU A 474 7.13 21.23 0.38
C GLU A 474 6.37 20.56 -0.76
N PHE A 475 5.44 19.67 -0.40
CA PHE A 475 4.80 18.75 -1.33
C PHE A 475 3.27 18.91 -1.31
N TYR A 476 2.66 18.81 -2.48
CA TYR A 476 1.23 18.46 -2.59
C TYR A 476 0.99 17.06 -2.03
N PRO A 477 -0.26 16.69 -1.69
CA PRO A 477 -0.61 15.39 -1.12
C PRO A 477 -0.05 14.17 -1.86
N PHE A 478 -0.11 14.18 -3.20
CA PHE A 478 0.38 13.08 -4.03
C PHE A 478 1.89 13.13 -4.33
N GLY A 479 2.64 14.05 -3.71
CA GLY A 479 4.10 14.08 -3.74
C GLY A 479 4.75 15.03 -4.75
N SER A 480 3.98 15.73 -5.59
CA SER A 480 4.54 16.79 -6.44
C SER A 480 5.03 17.95 -5.57
N THR A 481 6.17 18.55 -5.90
CA THR A 481 6.67 19.74 -5.19
C THR A 481 5.77 20.95 -5.42
N MET A 482 5.57 21.78 -4.40
CA MET A 482 4.83 23.03 -4.50
C MET A 482 5.66 24.12 -5.21
N PRO A 483 5.17 24.73 -6.31
CA PRO A 483 5.92 25.74 -7.05
C PRO A 483 6.31 26.95 -6.20
N GLY A 484 7.61 27.27 -6.16
CA GLY A 484 8.15 28.38 -5.39
C GLY A 484 8.24 28.11 -3.87
N ARG A 485 7.99 26.88 -3.44
CA ARG A 485 8.13 26.41 -2.05
C ARG A 485 9.17 25.28 -1.97
N THR A 486 10.26 25.48 -2.69
CA THR A 486 11.42 24.60 -2.72
C THR A 486 12.67 25.47 -2.84
N SER A 487 13.66 25.22 -2.00
CA SER A 487 14.96 25.89 -2.05
C SER A 487 16.03 24.82 -1.98
N ILE A 488 17.00 24.89 -2.88
CA ILE A 488 18.10 23.94 -2.97
C ILE A 488 19.37 24.76 -3.13
N SER A 489 20.28 24.67 -2.16
CA SER A 489 21.61 25.26 -2.25
C SER A 489 22.44 24.48 -3.27
N SER A 490 23.43 25.15 -3.89
CA SER A 490 24.40 24.49 -4.77
C SER A 490 25.28 23.46 -4.06
N LEU A 491 25.22 23.40 -2.74
CA LEU A 491 25.96 22.46 -1.89
C LEU A 491 25.13 21.21 -1.58
N ASN A 492 23.83 21.22 -1.85
CA ASN A 492 23.01 20.02 -1.70
C ASN A 492 23.40 19.01 -2.79
N LYS A 493 23.88 17.84 -2.37
CA LYS A 493 24.27 16.72 -3.23
C LYS A 493 23.26 15.57 -3.19
N VAL A 494 22.12 15.78 -2.53
CA VAL A 494 21.15 14.73 -2.23
C VAL A 494 19.84 14.99 -2.96
N ASN A 495 19.25 13.94 -3.51
CA ASN A 495 18.04 14.03 -4.33
C ASN A 495 16.88 13.15 -3.79
N TYR A 496 16.82 12.97 -2.47
CA TYR A 496 15.71 12.32 -1.78
C TYR A 496 14.61 13.33 -1.47
N GLY A 497 13.35 12.94 -1.70
CA GLY A 497 12.21 13.83 -1.55
C GLY A 497 10.99 13.11 -0.99
N TYR A 498 10.04 12.76 -1.85
CA TYR A 498 8.77 12.15 -1.47
C TYR A 498 8.97 10.73 -0.93
N GLN A 499 8.47 10.46 0.28
CA GLN A 499 8.59 9.19 1.01
C GLN A 499 10.01 8.61 1.05
N GLY A 500 11.02 9.49 1.15
CA GLY A 500 12.43 9.13 1.19
C GLY A 500 12.96 8.56 -0.12
N GLN A 501 12.19 8.60 -1.20
CA GLN A 501 12.60 8.09 -2.50
C GLN A 501 13.38 9.12 -3.31
N GLU A 502 14.23 8.62 -4.20
CA GLU A 502 15.02 9.47 -5.10
C GLU A 502 14.14 9.99 -6.24
N LEU A 503 14.20 11.31 -6.49
CA LEU A 503 13.59 11.92 -7.66
C LEU A 503 14.56 11.86 -8.84
N ASP A 504 14.31 10.99 -9.82
CA ASP A 504 15.20 10.85 -10.97
C ASP A 504 15.09 12.03 -11.95
N GLN A 505 16.09 12.18 -12.85
CA GLN A 505 16.21 13.28 -13.82
C GLN A 505 15.02 13.42 -14.79
N THR A 506 14.15 12.42 -14.87
CA THR A 506 12.93 12.43 -15.68
C THR A 506 11.72 13.01 -14.95
N GLY A 507 11.86 13.40 -13.68
CA GLY A 507 10.77 13.89 -12.81
C GLY A 507 9.92 12.78 -12.17
N LEU A 508 10.42 11.54 -12.16
CA LEU A 508 9.75 10.37 -11.59
C LEU A 508 10.40 9.99 -10.26
N ASN A 509 9.58 9.57 -9.29
CA ASN A 509 10.11 9.03 -8.05
C ASN A 509 10.44 7.55 -8.24
N PHE A 510 11.67 7.16 -7.88
CA PHE A 510 12.13 5.79 -7.94
C PHE A 510 11.78 5.06 -6.64
N PHE A 511 10.80 4.17 -6.70
CA PHE A 511 10.60 3.17 -5.66
C PHE A 511 11.24 1.83 -6.11
N PRO A 512 11.75 1.00 -5.19
CA PRO A 512 12.44 -0.25 -5.51
C PRO A 512 11.77 -1.15 -6.57
N LEU A 513 10.43 -1.23 -6.57
CA LEU A 513 9.66 -2.12 -7.45
C LEU A 513 8.93 -1.41 -8.59
N ARG A 514 8.66 -0.10 -8.47
CA ARG A 514 7.86 0.68 -9.41
C ARG A 514 8.35 2.12 -9.52
N MET A 515 8.13 2.75 -10.68
CA MET A 515 8.30 4.19 -10.83
C MET A 515 6.95 4.89 -10.64
N TYR A 516 6.98 6.05 -9.97
CA TYR A 516 5.80 6.82 -9.62
C TYR A 516 5.85 8.23 -10.24
N ASP A 517 4.78 8.61 -10.93
CA ASP A 517 4.58 10.00 -11.36
C ASP A 517 3.68 10.72 -10.35
N ALA A 518 4.30 11.55 -9.53
CA ALA A 518 3.61 12.31 -8.50
C ALA A 518 2.70 13.43 -9.04
N ARG A 519 2.87 13.81 -10.32
CA ARG A 519 2.02 14.79 -11.00
C ARG A 519 0.70 14.15 -11.42
N LEU A 520 0.72 12.86 -11.76
CA LEU A 520 -0.46 12.06 -12.05
C LEU A 520 -1.07 11.40 -10.81
N GLY A 521 -0.27 11.19 -9.75
CA GLY A 521 -0.70 10.43 -8.58
C GLY A 521 -0.80 8.93 -8.84
N ARG A 522 0.01 8.38 -9.76
CA ARG A 522 -0.14 6.99 -10.25
C ARG A 522 1.20 6.30 -10.55
N TRP A 523 1.18 4.98 -10.43
CA TRP A 523 2.30 4.12 -10.84
C TRP A 523 2.35 3.93 -12.37
N LEU A 524 3.56 3.77 -12.92
CA LEU A 524 3.76 3.54 -14.35
C LEU A 524 3.49 2.08 -14.80
N ARG A 525 3.32 1.16 -13.84
CA ARG A 525 3.04 -0.25 -14.08
C ARG A 525 2.10 -0.82 -13.04
N THR A 526 1.57 -2.00 -13.34
CA THR A 526 0.72 -2.75 -12.43
C THR A 526 1.45 -3.15 -11.16
N ASP A 527 0.74 -3.10 -10.03
CA ASP A 527 1.17 -3.58 -8.74
C ASP A 527 1.64 -5.05 -8.77
N PRO A 528 2.90 -5.35 -8.39
CA PRO A 528 3.39 -6.72 -8.23
C PRO A 528 2.63 -7.55 -7.19
N TYR A 529 2.02 -6.92 -6.18
CA TYR A 529 1.30 -7.59 -5.08
C TYR A 529 -0.22 -7.61 -5.27
N TYR A 530 -0.74 -6.96 -6.31
CA TYR A 530 -2.17 -6.93 -6.64
C TYR A 530 -3.09 -6.50 -5.48
N GLN A 531 -2.66 -5.52 -4.69
CA GLN A 531 -3.34 -5.10 -3.46
C GLN A 531 -4.74 -4.50 -3.73
N HIS A 532 -4.86 -3.72 -4.80
CA HIS A 532 -6.05 -2.90 -5.10
C HIS A 532 -6.78 -3.34 -6.37
N HIS A 533 -8.07 -3.00 -6.46
CA HIS A 533 -8.88 -3.22 -7.68
C HIS A 533 -8.29 -2.52 -8.91
N SER A 534 -7.75 -1.31 -8.73
CA SER A 534 -6.90 -0.68 -9.73
C SER A 534 -5.42 -0.97 -9.41
N PRO A 535 -4.70 -1.69 -10.29
CA PRO A 535 -3.29 -2.02 -10.04
C PRO A 535 -2.34 -0.84 -10.22
N TYR A 536 -2.86 0.35 -10.57
CA TYR A 536 -2.10 1.60 -10.73
C TYR A 536 -2.40 2.62 -9.64
N LEU A 537 -3.23 2.23 -8.66
CA LEU A 537 -3.59 3.05 -7.51
C LEU A 537 -2.35 3.22 -6.62
N ALA A 538 -2.15 4.43 -6.10
CA ALA A 538 -1.04 4.76 -5.24
C ALA A 538 -1.53 5.10 -3.83
N MET A 539 -0.93 4.48 -2.81
CA MET A 539 -1.15 4.75 -1.39
C MET A 539 -2.64 4.80 -1.01
N SER A 540 -3.43 3.82 -1.43
CA SER A 540 -4.88 3.71 -1.19
C SER A 540 -5.71 4.96 -1.58
N ASN A 541 -5.21 5.82 -2.47
CA ASN A 541 -5.73 7.18 -2.73
C ASN A 541 -5.81 8.06 -1.47
N ASN A 542 -5.06 7.71 -0.43
CA ASN A 542 -4.89 8.45 0.81
C ASN A 542 -3.39 8.61 1.12
N PRO A 543 -2.65 9.36 0.28
CA PRO A 543 -1.20 9.53 0.43
C PRO A 543 -0.81 10.39 1.65
N ILE A 544 -1.79 10.82 2.45
CA ILE A 544 -1.56 11.56 3.70
C ILE A 544 -1.48 10.61 4.90
N SER A 545 -2.15 9.46 4.82
CA SER A 545 -2.15 8.44 5.88
C SER A 545 -1.33 7.19 5.52
N PHE A 546 -1.08 6.95 4.23
CA PHE A 546 -0.40 5.75 3.75
C PHE A 546 0.94 6.05 3.07
N VAL A 547 1.90 5.16 3.29
CA VAL A 547 3.20 5.12 2.60
C VAL A 547 3.32 3.84 1.80
N ASP A 548 4.09 3.82 0.72
CA ASP A 548 4.44 2.57 0.02
C ASP A 548 5.97 2.47 -0.04
N PRO A 549 6.63 1.89 0.99
CA PRO A 549 8.08 1.98 1.13
C PRO A 549 8.85 1.40 -0.07
N THR A 550 8.33 0.35 -0.70
CA THR A 550 9.00 -0.35 -1.82
C THR A 550 8.40 -0.05 -3.18
N GLY A 551 7.25 0.61 -3.23
CA GLY A 551 6.40 0.64 -4.41
C GLY A 551 5.76 -0.71 -4.67
N GLY A 552 5.39 -1.47 -3.63
CA GLY A 552 4.77 -2.79 -3.72
C GLY A 552 3.51 -2.95 -2.87
N MET A 553 3.53 -2.49 -1.62
CA MET A 553 2.40 -2.59 -0.72
C MET A 553 2.32 -1.31 0.09
N ASP A 554 1.14 -0.69 0.12
CA ASP A 554 0.95 0.45 0.98
C ASP A 554 0.72 0.03 2.45
N GLU A 555 1.21 0.86 3.35
CA GLU A 555 1.19 0.65 4.80
C GLU A 555 0.58 1.88 5.46
N ASN A 556 -0.30 1.66 6.44
CA ASN A 556 -0.88 2.74 7.22
C ASN A 556 0.19 3.33 8.15
N ASN A 557 0.44 4.62 8.04
CA ASN A 557 1.46 5.33 8.80
C ASN A 557 0.88 6.17 9.96
N ASN A 558 -0.38 5.94 10.33
CA ASN A 558 -1.04 6.66 11.43
C ASN A 558 -0.80 6.01 12.80
N GLY A 559 0.14 5.05 12.91
CA GLY A 559 0.44 4.32 14.14
C GLY A 559 -0.69 3.39 14.61
N ILE A 560 -1.66 3.12 13.74
CA ILE A 560 -2.71 2.10 13.95
C ILE A 560 -2.42 0.99 12.95
N ASN A 561 -1.72 -0.05 13.40
CA ASN A 561 -1.72 -1.30 12.66
C ASN A 561 -3.10 -1.93 12.92
N ASP A 562 -3.96 -1.97 11.90
CA ASP A 562 -5.22 -2.71 11.99
C ASP A 562 -4.96 -4.24 12.08
N ASP A 563 -3.71 -4.67 11.84
CA ASP A 563 -3.22 -6.04 11.97
C ASP A 563 -2.42 -6.26 13.26
N ASP A 564 -2.90 -5.74 14.40
CA ASP A 564 -2.47 -6.23 15.71
C ASP A 564 -2.99 -7.68 15.89
N GLU A 565 -2.45 -8.62 15.13
CA GLU A 565 -2.56 -10.02 15.50
C GLU A 565 -1.90 -10.16 16.87
N ARG A 566 -2.66 -10.67 17.83
CA ARG A 566 -2.14 -10.97 19.16
C ARG A 566 -1.94 -12.46 19.26
N ASP A 567 -0.83 -12.87 19.85
CA ASP A 567 -0.64 -14.28 20.19
C ASP A 567 -1.70 -14.73 21.24
N ALA A 568 -1.73 -16.02 21.52
CA ALA A 568 -2.67 -16.60 22.49
C ALA A 568 -2.53 -16.03 23.91
N ASP A 569 -1.43 -15.34 24.21
CA ASP A 569 -1.14 -14.69 25.48
C ASP A 569 -1.42 -13.17 25.47
N GLY A 570 -1.89 -12.63 24.34
CA GLY A 570 -2.30 -11.23 24.19
C GLY A 570 -1.18 -10.26 23.79
N ASN A 571 0.00 -10.75 23.42
CA ASN A 571 1.13 -9.93 22.97
C ASN A 571 0.99 -9.56 21.49
N LEU A 572 1.40 -8.34 21.14
CA LEU A 572 1.45 -7.86 19.76
C LEU A 572 2.37 -8.74 18.90
N ILE A 573 1.85 -9.27 17.80
CA ILE A 573 2.63 -9.85 16.71
C ILE A 573 2.85 -8.71 15.71
N THR A 574 4.03 -8.10 15.76
CA THR A 574 4.38 -7.04 14.80
C THR A 574 4.85 -7.67 13.50
N TYR A 575 4.14 -7.42 12.40
CA TYR A 575 4.63 -7.73 11.06
C TYR A 575 5.84 -6.84 10.73
N VAL A 576 6.92 -7.47 10.25
CA VAL A 576 8.11 -6.77 9.74
C VAL A 576 7.74 -6.09 8.43
N SER A 577 7.62 -4.77 8.44
CA SER A 577 7.60 -3.94 7.23
C SER A 577 9.00 -3.96 6.62
N TYR A 578 9.09 -4.36 5.35
CA TYR A 578 10.30 -4.16 4.55
C TYR A 578 10.17 -2.80 3.87
N GLY A 579 10.65 -1.75 4.52
CA GLY A 579 10.89 -0.46 3.90
C GLY A 579 12.37 -0.21 3.63
N PRO A 580 12.73 0.59 2.61
CA PRO A 580 14.09 1.11 2.43
C PRO A 580 14.47 2.15 3.50
N THR A 581 13.56 2.45 4.44
CA THR A 581 13.71 3.51 5.43
C THR A 581 13.22 3.11 6.81
N THR A 582 13.09 1.82 7.14
CA THR A 582 12.77 1.38 8.52
C THR A 582 13.68 0.22 8.93
N PHE A 583 14.72 0.54 9.68
CA PHE A 583 15.42 -0.43 10.52
C PHE A 583 14.55 -0.70 11.74
N THR A 584 13.65 -1.67 11.61
CA THR A 584 13.00 -2.28 12.78
C THR A 584 13.70 -3.61 13.05
N VAL A 585 14.73 -3.59 13.89
CA VAL A 585 15.14 -4.82 14.60
C VAL A 585 14.23 -4.93 15.82
N VAL A 586 13.27 -5.85 15.77
CA VAL A 586 12.56 -6.29 16.98
C VAL A 586 12.83 -7.77 17.15
N GLY A 587 13.75 -8.07 18.08
CA GLY A 587 13.92 -9.40 18.63
C GLY A 587 12.75 -9.75 19.55
N LYS A 588 11.90 -10.68 19.13
CA LYS A 588 11.41 -11.80 19.95
C LYS A 588 11.02 -12.94 19.01
N ARG A 589 11.74 -14.07 19.14
CA ARG A 589 11.36 -15.34 18.55
C ARG A 589 10.21 -15.92 19.39
N PRO A 590 9.08 -16.37 18.83
CA PRO A 590 8.24 -17.32 19.52
C PRO A 590 9.07 -18.59 19.73
N GLU A 591 9.34 -18.93 21.00
CA GLU A 591 9.78 -20.28 21.34
C GLU A 591 8.68 -21.24 20.88
N ASN A 592 9.05 -22.23 20.06
CA ASN A 592 8.19 -23.26 19.43
C ASN A 592 7.48 -22.91 18.12
N ILE A 593 8.20 -22.32 17.16
CA ILE A 593 7.97 -22.75 15.76
C ILE A 593 8.79 -24.01 15.55
N ASP A 594 8.11 -25.15 15.45
CA ASP A 594 8.73 -26.36 14.93
C ASP A 594 9.18 -26.07 13.49
N ILE A 595 10.48 -25.92 13.30
CA ILE A 595 11.11 -25.59 12.01
C ILE A 595 11.04 -26.81 11.06
N SER A 596 10.41 -27.91 11.49
CA SER A 596 10.17 -29.09 10.67
C SER A 596 9.32 -28.79 9.42
N GLU A 597 8.43 -27.80 9.42
CA GLU A 597 7.60 -27.49 8.24
C GLU A 597 8.31 -26.65 7.16
N PHE A 598 9.36 -25.90 7.50
CA PHE A 598 10.15 -25.15 6.51
C PHE A 598 11.29 -25.99 5.88
N PHE A 599 11.70 -27.07 6.54
CA PHE A 599 12.69 -28.02 6.03
C PHE A 599 12.08 -29.22 5.26
N ASN A 600 10.76 -29.44 5.34
CA ASN A 600 10.11 -30.53 4.63
C ASN A 600 10.01 -30.32 3.10
N ASP A 601 10.20 -29.10 2.59
CA ASP A 601 10.23 -28.82 1.14
C ASP A 601 11.63 -28.99 0.49
N TRP A 602 12.68 -29.19 1.29
CA TRP A 602 14.03 -29.55 0.80
C TRP A 602 14.44 -30.99 1.15
N GLY A 603 13.63 -31.71 1.93
CA GLY A 603 13.85 -33.10 2.35
C GLY A 603 13.54 -34.18 1.29
N PHE A 604 12.94 -33.82 0.15
CA PHE A 604 12.53 -34.79 -0.88
C PHE A 604 13.59 -35.14 -1.93
N TRP A 605 14.88 -34.86 -1.69
CA TRP A 605 15.97 -35.25 -2.59
C TRP A 605 17.07 -36.13 -1.97
N GLN A 606 16.92 -36.65 -0.75
CA GLN A 606 17.89 -37.58 -0.16
C GLN A 606 17.34 -38.92 0.36
N LEU A 607 16.02 -39.17 0.31
CA LEU A 607 15.43 -40.45 0.72
C LEU A 607 14.95 -41.37 -0.42
N GLU A 608 15.06 -40.94 -1.68
CA GLU A 608 14.76 -41.77 -2.86
C GLU A 608 15.98 -42.26 -3.66
N GLN A 609 17.22 -41.88 -3.27
CA GLN A 609 18.42 -42.41 -3.95
C GLN A 609 18.86 -43.79 -3.42
N SER A 610 18.39 -44.22 -2.23
CA SER A 610 18.79 -45.52 -1.65
C SER A 610 17.83 -46.68 -1.95
N ARG A 611 16.72 -46.45 -2.66
CA ARG A 611 15.74 -47.51 -2.98
C ARG A 611 15.70 -48.02 -4.42
N TYR A 612 16.38 -47.39 -5.38
CA TYR A 612 16.37 -47.88 -6.77
C TYR A 612 17.71 -47.97 -7.50
N GLY A 613 18.85 -47.50 -6.96
CA GLY A 613 20.18 -47.88 -7.48
C GLY A 613 20.48 -47.50 -8.95
N TRP A 614 20.32 -46.23 -9.35
CA TRP A 614 20.70 -45.75 -10.69
C TRP A 614 21.92 -44.84 -10.61
N THR A 615 22.97 -45.16 -11.38
CA THR A 615 24.17 -44.34 -11.59
C THR A 615 23.98 -43.32 -12.71
N ASN A 616 24.70 -42.19 -12.58
CA ASN A 616 24.64 -40.94 -13.35
C ASN A 616 24.96 -41.00 -14.87
N LYS A 617 24.50 -42.01 -15.63
CA LYS A 617 24.88 -42.14 -17.05
C LYS A 617 23.78 -42.30 -18.10
N ASP A 618 22.49 -42.29 -17.76
CA ASP A 618 21.43 -42.43 -18.78
C ASP A 618 20.24 -41.50 -18.53
N ILE A 619 20.46 -40.18 -18.54
CA ILE A 619 19.34 -39.22 -18.69
C ILE A 619 19.06 -39.11 -20.18
N LYS A 620 17.96 -39.71 -20.65
CA LYS A 620 17.52 -39.57 -22.04
C LYS A 620 16.74 -38.25 -22.20
N GLN A 621 16.78 -37.66 -23.40
CA GLN A 621 16.05 -36.42 -23.71
C GLN A 621 14.54 -36.53 -23.38
N GLU A 622 13.99 -37.73 -23.49
CA GLU A 622 12.61 -38.07 -23.14
C GLU A 622 12.29 -37.91 -21.63
N ASP A 623 13.30 -38.02 -20.75
CA ASP A 623 13.15 -37.83 -19.30
C ASP A 623 13.27 -36.34 -18.91
N ILE A 624 14.06 -35.56 -19.67
CA ILE A 624 14.09 -34.10 -19.58
C ILE A 624 12.75 -33.51 -20.04
N ASP A 625 12.20 -34.02 -21.15
CA ASP A 625 10.91 -33.58 -21.69
C ASP A 625 9.75 -33.97 -20.76
N ARG A 626 9.84 -35.11 -20.05
CA ARG A 626 8.86 -35.49 -19.01
C ARG A 626 8.92 -34.58 -17.79
N ALA A 627 10.13 -34.22 -17.33
CA ALA A 627 10.34 -33.32 -16.19
C ALA A 627 9.88 -31.87 -16.49
N ILE A 628 10.06 -31.40 -17.73
CA ILE A 628 9.52 -30.10 -18.20
C ILE A 628 7.98 -30.15 -18.25
N THR A 629 7.39 -31.27 -18.65
CA THR A 629 5.92 -31.42 -18.72
C THR A 629 5.27 -31.41 -17.33
N THR A 630 5.89 -32.02 -16.30
CA THR A 630 5.40 -31.96 -14.90
C THR A 630 5.65 -30.63 -14.19
N ARG A 631 6.68 -29.85 -14.55
CA ARG A 631 6.86 -28.48 -14.03
C ARG A 631 5.89 -27.46 -14.65
N THR A 632 5.24 -27.81 -15.75
CA THR A 632 4.29 -26.93 -16.45
C THR A 632 2.86 -27.07 -15.92
N SER A 633 2.55 -28.04 -15.03
CA SER A 633 1.20 -28.22 -14.49
C SER A 633 0.91 -27.50 -13.17
N VAL A 634 1.92 -26.96 -12.46
CA VAL A 634 1.72 -26.22 -11.19
C VAL A 634 1.69 -24.69 -11.40
N ARG A 635 2.15 -24.17 -12.55
CA ARG A 635 2.05 -22.74 -12.91
C ARG A 635 0.84 -22.38 -13.80
N ASN A 636 -0.06 -23.33 -14.08
CA ASN A 636 -1.08 -23.16 -15.14
C ASN A 636 -2.55 -23.16 -14.68
N TYR A 637 -2.83 -22.98 -13.39
CA TYR A 637 -4.23 -22.79 -12.97
C TYR A 637 -4.82 -21.41 -13.32
N SER A 638 -4.02 -20.42 -13.77
CA SER A 638 -4.54 -19.10 -14.21
C SER A 638 -4.55 -18.86 -15.73
N LEU A 639 -4.01 -19.78 -16.55
CA LEU A 639 -3.87 -19.59 -18.01
C LEU A 639 -4.91 -20.35 -18.85
N LYS A 640 -5.62 -21.34 -18.29
CA LYS A 640 -6.62 -22.13 -19.04
C LYS A 640 -7.88 -21.34 -19.42
N ASP A 641 -8.22 -20.27 -18.70
CA ASP A 641 -9.36 -19.40 -19.04
C ASP A 641 -9.08 -18.38 -20.15
N ARG A 642 -7.82 -18.23 -20.58
CA ARG A 642 -7.43 -17.29 -21.66
C ARG A 642 -7.10 -17.94 -23.00
N VAL A 643 -6.74 -19.23 -23.05
CA VAL A 643 -6.40 -19.90 -24.34
C VAL A 643 -7.63 -20.28 -25.16
N THR A 644 -8.80 -20.45 -24.53
CA THR A 644 -10.06 -20.74 -25.27
C THR A 644 -10.66 -19.50 -25.95
N ARG A 645 -10.23 -18.27 -25.58
CA ARG A 645 -10.72 -17.02 -26.19
C ARG A 645 -9.83 -16.47 -27.33
N ASN A 646 -8.56 -16.87 -27.40
CA ASN A 646 -7.61 -16.36 -28.39
C ASN A 646 -7.30 -17.30 -29.58
N LYS A 647 -8.02 -18.41 -29.72
CA LYS A 647 -7.92 -19.29 -30.91
C LYS A 647 -8.90 -18.97 -32.05
N LEU A 648 -9.66 -17.87 -31.95
CA LEU A 648 -10.59 -17.44 -33.02
C LEU A 648 -10.10 -16.26 -33.87
N LEU A 649 -8.87 -15.77 -33.66
CA LEU A 649 -8.32 -14.63 -34.40
C LEU A 649 -6.84 -14.84 -34.72
N ALA A 650 -6.53 -15.77 -35.63
CA ALA A 650 -5.39 -15.71 -36.55
C ALA A 650 -5.22 -17.06 -37.26
N THR A 651 -5.71 -17.15 -38.50
CA THR A 651 -4.95 -17.58 -39.70
C THR A 651 -5.95 -17.74 -40.86
N GLY A 652 -5.78 -16.90 -41.87
CA GLY A 652 -6.52 -16.98 -43.13
C GLY A 652 -5.98 -18.09 -44.04
N ASP A 653 -6.89 -18.56 -44.88
CA ASP A 653 -6.73 -19.24 -46.18
C ASP A 653 -6.23 -20.70 -46.19
N ASN A 654 -7.11 -21.67 -46.50
CA ASN A 654 -7.46 -22.10 -47.88
C ASN A 654 -8.37 -23.38 -47.87
N PRO A 655 -8.83 -23.98 -49.00
CA PRO A 655 -10.18 -23.87 -49.54
C PRO A 655 -10.82 -25.24 -49.84
N ILE A 656 -11.72 -25.75 -49.01
CA ILE A 656 -12.66 -26.78 -49.48
C ILE A 656 -14.05 -26.43 -48.95
N THR A 657 -14.99 -26.34 -49.88
CA THR A 657 -16.45 -26.22 -49.70
C THR A 657 -17.03 -24.86 -49.31
N ARG A 658 -16.91 -23.90 -50.24
CA ARG A 658 -18.09 -23.19 -50.75
C ARG A 658 -19.04 -24.21 -51.39
N ALA A 659 -20.03 -24.66 -50.63
CA ALA A 659 -21.33 -25.10 -51.12
C ALA A 659 -22.23 -25.16 -49.89
N MET A 660 -23.43 -24.56 -49.96
CA MET A 660 -24.43 -24.41 -48.89
C MET A 660 -24.42 -23.05 -48.16
N LEU A 661 -24.50 -21.97 -48.93
CA LEU A 661 -25.38 -20.85 -48.55
C LEU A 661 -26.73 -21.09 -49.24
N ALA A 662 -27.77 -21.36 -48.46
CA ALA A 662 -29.11 -20.81 -48.61
C ALA A 662 -30.15 -21.70 -47.91
N ASN A 663 -31.10 -21.03 -47.27
CA ASN A 663 -32.40 -21.50 -46.78
C ASN A 663 -32.52 -22.04 -45.36
N GLU A 664 -33.45 -21.36 -44.67
CA GLU A 664 -34.23 -21.77 -43.50
C GLU A 664 -33.54 -21.65 -42.12
N SER A 665 -34.12 -21.01 -41.12
CA SER A 665 -35.32 -20.19 -41.07
C SER A 665 -35.34 -19.44 -39.73
N LYS A 666 -35.61 -18.13 -39.83
CA LYS A 666 -36.37 -17.35 -38.86
C LYS A 666 -37.61 -18.14 -38.44
N GLY A 667 -37.70 -18.65 -37.20
CA GLY A 667 -38.86 -19.49 -36.88
C GLY A 667 -38.98 -20.16 -35.50
N ILE A 668 -38.34 -19.72 -34.40
CA ILE A 668 -38.59 -20.35 -33.08
C ILE A 668 -38.59 -19.32 -31.93
N TYR A 669 -39.37 -18.24 -32.07
CA TYR A 669 -39.73 -17.37 -30.92
C TYR A 669 -41.17 -16.84 -30.98
N ARG A 670 -42.01 -17.40 -31.88
CA ARG A 670 -43.39 -16.95 -32.13
C ARG A 670 -44.47 -18.00 -31.85
N GLN A 671 -44.13 -19.11 -31.19
CA GLN A 671 -45.05 -20.26 -31.05
C GLN A 671 -45.21 -20.82 -29.63
N LEU A 672 -44.96 -20.03 -28.57
CA LEU A 672 -45.25 -20.48 -27.20
C LEU A 672 -45.96 -19.48 -26.28
N HIS A 673 -46.62 -18.42 -26.81
CA HIS A 673 -47.61 -17.66 -26.04
C HIS A 673 -48.80 -17.15 -26.89
N GLN A 674 -49.50 -18.08 -27.55
CA GLN A 674 -50.91 -17.90 -27.96
C GLN A 674 -51.72 -19.15 -27.58
N SER A 675 -51.97 -19.35 -26.29
CA SER A 675 -52.98 -20.35 -25.87
C SER A 675 -53.68 -20.07 -24.52
N ARG A 676 -53.63 -18.85 -23.97
CA ARG A 676 -54.58 -18.42 -22.94
C ARG A 676 -55.02 -16.98 -23.18
N GLY A 677 -56.11 -16.84 -23.91
CA GLY A 677 -56.78 -15.56 -24.13
C GLY A 677 -57.34 -14.98 -22.84
N GLY A 678 -56.99 -13.72 -22.57
CA GLY A 678 -57.58 -12.83 -21.56
C GLY A 678 -57.12 -11.40 -21.86
N LYS A 679 -58.07 -10.48 -22.07
CA LYS A 679 -57.86 -9.13 -22.61
C LYS A 679 -57.31 -8.12 -21.57
N VAL A 680 -56.29 -7.36 -22.00
CA VAL A 680 -56.04 -5.90 -21.83
C VAL A 680 -56.00 -5.28 -20.41
N LYS A 681 -54.88 -4.61 -20.09
CA LYS A 681 -54.78 -3.14 -19.96
C LYS A 681 -53.31 -2.67 -19.96
N GLU A 682 -52.93 -2.02 -21.06
CA GLU A 682 -51.96 -0.92 -21.03
C GLU A 682 -52.61 0.20 -20.20
N ASP A 683 -52.01 0.58 -19.08
CA ASP A 683 -52.28 1.81 -18.31
C ASP A 683 -51.35 1.82 -17.06
N ALA A 684 -50.07 2.17 -17.23
CA ALA A 684 -49.23 2.79 -16.19
C ALA A 684 -47.90 3.24 -16.82
N LEU A 685 -48.03 4.29 -17.63
CA LEU A 685 -46.95 5.20 -18.00
C LEU A 685 -46.35 5.89 -16.75
N SER A 686 -45.10 6.29 -16.92
CA SER A 686 -44.44 7.48 -16.33
C SER A 686 -43.70 7.35 -14.99
N TYR A 687 -42.37 7.49 -15.09
CA TYR A 687 -41.54 8.56 -14.51
C TYR A 687 -42.06 9.31 -13.26
N GLY A 688 -41.18 9.51 -12.28
CA GLY A 688 -41.36 10.59 -11.32
C GLY A 688 -40.35 10.66 -10.18
N VAL A 689 -39.31 11.46 -10.38
CA VAL A 689 -38.53 12.11 -9.31
C VAL A 689 -39.49 12.91 -8.42
N ASN A 690 -39.43 12.77 -7.09
CA ASN A 690 -39.75 13.86 -6.15
C ASN A 690 -39.31 13.53 -4.72
N GLY A 691 -38.55 14.45 -4.14
CA GLY A 691 -38.24 14.47 -2.71
C GLY A 691 -39.47 14.80 -1.88
N GLY A 692 -39.52 14.24 -0.67
CA GLY A 692 -40.55 14.53 0.32
C GLY A 692 -40.13 14.06 1.72
N LYS A 693 -39.78 15.01 2.58
CA LYS A 693 -39.51 14.83 4.02
C LYS A 693 -40.78 14.36 4.76
N ILE A 694 -40.68 13.32 5.59
CA ILE A 694 -41.53 13.11 6.79
C ILE A 694 -40.60 12.49 7.86
N LYS A 695 -40.00 13.31 8.73
CA LYS A 695 -40.44 13.74 10.08
C LYS A 695 -40.33 12.65 11.17
N ASN A 696 -39.53 13.00 12.19
CA ASN A 696 -39.44 12.41 13.52
C ASN A 696 -40.78 11.91 14.09
N ALA A 697 -40.80 10.68 14.59
CA ALA A 697 -41.67 10.28 15.69
C ALA A 697 -40.88 9.37 16.66
N LYS A 698 -40.96 9.74 17.94
CA LYS A 698 -40.26 9.24 19.10
C LYS A 698 -40.93 7.98 19.67
N VAL A 699 -40.09 7.12 20.25
CA VAL A 699 -40.26 6.38 21.54
C VAL A 699 -41.26 5.20 21.59
N GLY A 700 -40.77 4.09 22.14
CA GLY A 700 -41.58 3.23 23.02
C GLY A 700 -41.32 1.74 22.84
N GLY A 701 -40.45 1.16 23.67
CA GLY A 701 -40.50 -0.28 23.92
C GLY A 701 -41.76 -0.63 24.72
N PHE A 702 -42.35 -1.80 24.49
CA PHE A 702 -43.02 -2.61 25.52
C PHE A 702 -43.40 -3.99 24.95
N ASN A 703 -43.37 -4.95 25.86
CA ASN A 703 -43.59 -6.39 25.72
C ASN A 703 -44.93 -6.81 25.07
N THR A 704 -44.90 -8.00 24.46
CA THR A 704 -45.98 -8.88 23.95
C THR A 704 -47.17 -9.04 24.93
N PRO A 705 -48.41 -9.35 24.47
CA PRO A 705 -48.80 -10.74 24.14
C PRO A 705 -49.94 -10.98 23.11
N GLY A 706 -49.79 -12.03 22.28
CA GLY A 706 -50.82 -13.06 22.00
C GLY A 706 -52.00 -12.79 21.03
N GLY A 707 -51.95 -13.46 19.85
CA GLY A 707 -53.09 -13.97 19.03
C GLY A 707 -54.05 -12.95 18.41
N THR A 708 -54.67 -13.10 17.24
CA THR A 708 -54.94 -14.18 16.26
C THR A 708 -55.79 -13.50 15.16
N TRP A 709 -55.61 -13.77 13.86
CA TRP A 709 -56.61 -13.78 12.74
C TRP A 709 -55.83 -14.18 11.47
N ASP A 710 -55.88 -15.43 11.01
CA ASP A 710 -56.93 -16.11 10.22
C ASP A 710 -56.89 -15.79 8.72
N ILE A 711 -56.21 -16.71 8.02
CA ILE A 711 -56.52 -17.37 6.75
C ILE A 711 -57.68 -16.76 5.94
N LEU A 712 -57.36 -16.03 4.86
CA LEU A 712 -58.07 -16.13 3.58
C LEU A 712 -57.12 -15.75 2.45
N GLY A 713 -56.78 -16.71 1.58
CA GLY A 713 -56.05 -16.45 0.34
C GLY A 713 -55.10 -17.59 -0.03
N GLU A 714 -55.63 -18.62 -0.70
CA GLU A 714 -54.81 -19.55 -1.47
C GLU A 714 -54.11 -18.77 -2.61
N GLY A 715 -52.92 -18.25 -2.31
CA GLY A 715 -51.93 -17.81 -3.27
C GLY A 715 -50.65 -18.56 -2.97
N LEU A 716 -50.23 -19.43 -3.89
CA LEU A 716 -49.01 -20.23 -3.81
C LEU A 716 -47.80 -19.31 -3.62
N VAL A 717 -47.17 -19.33 -2.45
CA VAL A 717 -45.97 -18.53 -2.15
C VAL A 717 -44.73 -19.36 -2.51
N PRO A 718 -43.92 -18.96 -3.51
CA PRO A 718 -42.66 -19.64 -3.81
C PRO A 718 -41.65 -19.39 -2.67
N TYR A 719 -40.87 -20.42 -2.30
CA TYR A 719 -39.73 -20.23 -1.41
C TYR A 719 -38.62 -19.52 -2.20
N THR A 720 -38.64 -18.18 -2.20
CA THR A 720 -37.79 -17.38 -3.11
C THR A 720 -36.39 -17.07 -2.56
N GLY A 721 -35.98 -17.66 -1.44
CA GLY A 721 -34.76 -17.25 -0.74
C GLY A 721 -34.76 -15.77 -0.30
N LYS A 722 -35.80 -14.97 -0.56
CA LYS A 722 -35.87 -13.55 -0.15
C LYS A 722 -35.95 -13.37 1.39
N ARG A 723 -35.99 -14.47 2.13
CA ARG A 723 -35.80 -14.53 3.60
C ARG A 723 -34.40 -15.05 4.00
N PHE A 724 -33.38 -14.85 3.17
CA PHE A 724 -31.96 -14.90 3.59
C PHE A 724 -31.65 -13.95 4.79
N GLY A 725 -32.60 -13.09 5.19
CA GLY A 725 -32.57 -12.33 6.45
C GLY A 725 -33.07 -13.06 7.71
N GLY A 726 -33.19 -14.40 7.68
CA GLY A 726 -33.57 -15.22 8.84
C GLY A 726 -32.57 -16.32 9.21
N THR A 727 -31.64 -16.67 8.30
CA THR A 727 -30.48 -17.51 8.62
C THR A 727 -29.44 -16.62 9.26
N ASN A 728 -29.39 -16.57 10.60
CA ASN A 728 -28.26 -15.94 11.27
C ASN A 728 -27.02 -16.80 11.00
N PHE A 729 -26.22 -16.36 10.03
CA PHE A 729 -24.95 -16.99 9.62
C PHE A 729 -23.93 -17.15 10.76
N VAL A 730 -24.20 -16.57 11.94
CA VAL A 730 -23.44 -16.81 13.18
C VAL A 730 -24.31 -16.59 14.45
N GLY A 731 -25.61 -16.96 14.46
CA GLY A 731 -26.50 -16.60 15.57
C GLY A 731 -27.81 -17.39 15.70
N ARG A 732 -28.73 -16.90 16.55
CA ARG A 732 -30.03 -17.55 16.91
C ARG A 732 -30.71 -18.13 15.66
N GLY A 733 -31.10 -19.41 15.70
CA GLY A 733 -31.78 -20.11 14.59
C GLY A 733 -33.03 -19.37 14.06
N PRO A 734 -33.61 -19.84 12.94
CA PRO A 734 -34.68 -19.13 12.25
C PRO A 734 -35.81 -18.72 13.21
N SER A 735 -36.22 -17.46 13.14
CA SER A 735 -37.20 -16.83 14.05
C SER A 735 -38.65 -17.33 13.88
N GLY A 736 -38.88 -18.32 13.02
CA GLY A 736 -40.16 -19.01 12.83
C GLY A 736 -39.97 -20.47 12.44
N ASP A 737 -40.99 -21.30 12.67
CA ASP A 737 -40.97 -22.73 12.33
C ASP A 737 -40.94 -22.93 10.80
N PRO A 738 -39.86 -23.47 10.22
CA PRO A 738 -39.76 -23.71 8.78
C PRO A 738 -40.76 -24.78 8.29
N ARG A 739 -41.47 -25.48 9.19
CA ARG A 739 -42.50 -26.48 8.87
C ARG A 739 -43.90 -25.89 8.64
N ILE A 740 -44.10 -24.58 8.78
CA ILE A 740 -45.39 -23.94 8.49
C ILE A 740 -45.69 -24.05 6.97
N SER A 741 -46.84 -24.66 6.66
CA SER A 741 -47.20 -25.23 5.36
C SER A 741 -47.35 -24.21 4.22
N GLY A 742 -46.77 -24.52 3.06
CA GLY A 742 -46.98 -23.81 1.79
C GLY A 742 -45.73 -23.58 0.93
N LEU A 743 -44.53 -23.85 1.46
CA LEU A 743 -43.26 -23.60 0.79
C LEU A 743 -42.93 -24.71 -0.21
N ARG A 744 -42.72 -24.35 -1.48
CA ARG A 744 -42.11 -25.23 -2.51
C ARG A 744 -40.70 -24.75 -2.82
N TYR A 745 -39.74 -25.66 -2.84
CA TYR A 745 -38.36 -25.39 -3.26
C TYR A 745 -38.37 -24.89 -4.71
N VAL A 746 -37.64 -23.80 -4.97
CA VAL A 746 -37.56 -23.22 -6.32
C VAL A 746 -36.41 -23.83 -7.11
N ASP A 747 -35.38 -24.34 -6.44
CA ASP A 747 -34.27 -25.08 -7.00
C ASP A 747 -33.65 -26.05 -5.96
N GLU A 748 -32.62 -26.79 -6.36
CA GLU A 748 -31.93 -27.76 -5.49
C GLU A 748 -31.24 -27.11 -4.28
N ILE A 749 -30.68 -25.90 -4.42
CA ILE A 749 -29.97 -25.23 -3.32
C ILE A 749 -30.96 -24.76 -2.25
N ASP A 750 -32.15 -24.31 -2.65
CA ASP A 750 -33.25 -23.98 -1.74
C ASP A 750 -33.75 -25.22 -0.98
N ALA A 751 -33.76 -26.40 -1.62
CA ALA A 751 -34.12 -27.66 -0.96
C ALA A 751 -33.08 -28.07 0.10
N ALA A 752 -31.78 -27.89 -0.18
CA ALA A 752 -30.71 -28.17 0.76
C ALA A 752 -30.75 -27.20 1.97
N ALA A 753 -30.97 -25.91 1.71
CA ALA A 753 -31.11 -24.89 2.75
C ALA A 753 -32.31 -25.15 3.67
N TYR A 754 -33.43 -25.62 3.12
CA TYR A 754 -34.58 -26.01 3.92
C TYR A 754 -34.28 -27.15 4.89
N PHE A 755 -33.56 -28.18 4.44
CA PHE A 755 -33.18 -29.31 5.30
C PHE A 755 -32.26 -28.86 6.45
N HIS A 756 -31.31 -27.97 6.14
CA HIS A 756 -30.46 -27.32 7.13
C HIS A 756 -31.29 -26.59 8.19
N ASP A 757 -32.19 -25.70 7.78
CA ASP A 757 -32.98 -24.87 8.68
C ASP A 757 -33.95 -25.68 9.56
N VAL A 758 -34.57 -26.74 9.00
CA VAL A 758 -35.41 -27.67 9.77
C VAL A 758 -34.60 -28.39 10.85
N THR A 759 -33.35 -28.73 10.57
CA THR A 759 -32.48 -29.43 11.53
C THR A 759 -32.08 -28.52 12.67
N TYR A 760 -31.69 -27.27 12.37
CA TYR A 760 -31.44 -26.23 13.37
C TYR A 760 -32.66 -25.95 14.24
N PHE A 761 -33.85 -25.85 13.62
CA PHE A 761 -35.10 -25.63 14.34
C PHE A 761 -35.45 -26.80 15.27
N LYS A 762 -35.36 -28.06 14.80
CA LYS A 762 -35.65 -29.26 15.60
C LYS A 762 -34.74 -29.39 16.83
N LYS A 763 -33.50 -28.90 16.74
CA LYS A 763 -32.52 -28.97 17.83
C LYS A 763 -32.62 -27.81 18.81
N GLY A 764 -33.46 -26.81 18.54
CA GLY A 764 -33.70 -25.69 19.44
C GLY A 764 -32.43 -24.90 19.78
N ALA A 765 -31.39 -24.93 18.92
CA ALA A 765 -30.10 -24.32 19.20
C ALA A 765 -30.22 -22.80 19.23
N VAL A 766 -29.88 -22.19 20.38
CA VAL A 766 -30.04 -20.74 20.61
C VAL A 766 -28.67 -20.08 20.68
N GLY A 767 -28.06 -19.84 19.53
CA GLY A 767 -26.79 -19.11 19.41
C GLY A 767 -25.54 -19.99 19.26
N PHE A 768 -24.39 -19.33 19.23
CA PHE A 768 -23.11 -19.90 18.78
C PHE A 768 -22.61 -21.07 19.64
N LEU A 769 -22.85 -21.05 20.96
CA LEU A 769 -22.36 -22.07 21.89
C LEU A 769 -23.13 -23.40 21.76
N ASP A 770 -24.45 -23.36 21.55
CA ASP A 770 -25.30 -24.57 21.42
C ASP A 770 -25.09 -25.30 20.08
N ALA A 771 -24.78 -24.55 19.01
CA ALA A 771 -24.62 -25.10 17.67
C ALA A 771 -23.22 -25.65 17.38
N ARG A 772 -22.23 -25.29 18.20
CA ARG A 772 -20.80 -25.58 17.99
C ARG A 772 -20.40 -27.02 18.35
N PHE A 773 -21.13 -27.69 19.23
CA PHE A 773 -20.82 -29.06 19.70
C PHE A 773 -21.91 -30.10 19.34
N ASN A 774 -22.80 -29.78 18.40
CA ASN A 774 -23.91 -30.65 18.05
C ASN A 774 -23.65 -31.39 16.72
N THR A 775 -23.50 -32.72 16.80
CA THR A 775 -23.19 -33.59 15.65
C THR A 775 -24.26 -33.57 14.56
N ASP A 776 -25.53 -33.44 14.93
CA ASP A 776 -26.64 -33.39 13.95
C ASP A 776 -26.66 -32.06 13.19
N LEU A 777 -26.20 -30.97 13.82
CA LEU A 777 -26.06 -29.66 13.17
C LEU A 777 -24.82 -29.63 12.27
N ALA A 778 -23.71 -30.22 12.71
CA ALA A 778 -22.52 -30.38 11.87
C ALA A 778 -22.82 -31.22 10.60
N PHE A 779 -23.64 -32.27 10.74
CA PHE A 779 -24.08 -33.07 9.59
C PHE A 779 -24.98 -32.27 8.64
N ALA A 780 -25.88 -31.43 9.16
CA ALA A 780 -26.74 -30.58 8.35
C ALA A 780 -25.93 -29.52 7.56
N ASP A 781 -24.91 -28.92 8.18
CA ASP A 781 -23.99 -27.99 7.52
C ASP A 781 -23.20 -28.69 6.40
N LEU A 782 -22.71 -29.92 6.65
CA LEU A 782 -21.98 -30.71 5.66
C LEU A 782 -22.85 -31.09 4.45
N GLN A 783 -24.12 -31.45 4.67
CA GLN A 783 -25.05 -31.75 3.58
C GLN A 783 -25.33 -30.53 2.70
N LEU A 784 -25.40 -29.34 3.31
CA LEU A 784 -25.57 -28.08 2.58
C LEU A 784 -24.34 -27.77 1.71
N VAL A 785 -23.13 -27.94 2.24
CA VAL A 785 -21.87 -27.77 1.48
C VAL A 785 -21.75 -28.78 0.34
N ASN A 786 -22.10 -30.05 0.57
CA ASN A 786 -22.05 -31.09 -0.45
C ASN A 786 -23.06 -30.84 -1.59
N ALA A 787 -24.27 -30.36 -1.26
CA ALA A 787 -25.26 -29.98 -2.26
C ALA A 787 -24.76 -28.80 -3.10
N ALA A 788 -24.21 -27.77 -2.46
CA ALA A 788 -23.62 -26.62 -3.14
C ALA A 788 -22.46 -27.01 -4.08
N SER A 789 -21.53 -27.85 -3.61
CA SER A 789 -20.42 -28.36 -4.44
C SER A 789 -20.93 -29.15 -5.65
N SER A 790 -21.90 -30.06 -5.43
CA SER A 790 -22.51 -30.86 -6.50
C SER A 790 -23.23 -30.00 -7.55
N ILE A 791 -23.89 -28.92 -7.15
CA ILE A 791 -24.56 -27.97 -8.04
C ILE A 791 -23.53 -27.22 -8.90
N MET A 792 -22.44 -26.72 -8.29
CA MET A 792 -21.38 -26.03 -9.03
C MET A 792 -20.73 -26.94 -10.08
N ASP A 793 -20.43 -28.18 -9.70
CA ASP A 793 -19.86 -29.20 -10.60
C ASP A 793 -20.78 -29.53 -11.78
N ARG A 794 -22.08 -29.65 -11.52
CA ARG A 794 -23.09 -30.00 -12.53
C ARG A 794 -23.44 -28.84 -13.46
N TYR A 795 -23.32 -27.60 -12.98
CA TYR A 795 -23.52 -26.39 -13.79
C TYR A 795 -22.56 -26.35 -14.98
N PHE A 796 -21.27 -26.59 -14.76
CA PHE A 796 -20.27 -26.61 -15.84
C PHE A 796 -20.42 -27.79 -16.80
N ARG A 797 -21.12 -28.85 -16.40
CA ARG A 797 -21.45 -30.01 -17.26
C ARG A 797 -22.78 -29.82 -18.01
N GLY A 798 -23.45 -28.68 -17.84
CA GLY A 798 -24.73 -28.39 -18.49
C GLY A 798 -25.88 -29.31 -18.04
N GLU A 799 -25.74 -29.91 -16.85
CA GLU A 799 -26.71 -30.83 -16.29
C GLU A 799 -27.96 -30.11 -15.76
N LYS A 800 -29.00 -30.90 -15.47
CA LYS A 800 -30.28 -30.39 -15.00
C LYS A 800 -30.32 -30.30 -13.47
N ASP A 801 -30.97 -29.24 -12.99
CA ASP A 801 -31.46 -29.14 -11.63
C ASP A 801 -32.57 -30.18 -11.43
N GLN A 802 -32.43 -31.02 -10.41
CA GLN A 802 -33.28 -32.16 -10.08
C GLN A 802 -34.64 -31.75 -9.50
N ILE A 803 -34.79 -30.50 -9.04
CA ILE A 803 -36.07 -29.97 -8.53
C ILE A 803 -36.89 -29.39 -9.69
N THR A 804 -36.24 -28.65 -10.59
CA THR A 804 -36.93 -27.94 -11.68
C THR A 804 -36.98 -28.72 -12.99
N GLY A 805 -36.05 -29.65 -13.22
CA GLY A 805 -35.91 -30.40 -14.48
C GLY A 805 -35.33 -29.58 -15.65
N PHE A 806 -34.95 -28.32 -15.40
CA PHE A 806 -34.28 -27.42 -16.34
C PHE A 806 -32.78 -27.40 -16.10
N GLN A 807 -32.01 -26.81 -17.01
CA GLN A 807 -30.57 -26.59 -16.78
C GLN A 807 -30.38 -25.72 -15.53
N ILE A 808 -29.32 -26.02 -14.76
CA ILE A 808 -28.98 -25.24 -13.56
C ILE A 808 -28.80 -23.78 -13.95
N SER A 809 -29.52 -22.87 -13.29
CA SER A 809 -29.50 -21.44 -13.60
C SER A 809 -28.26 -20.75 -13.01
N ASP A 810 -27.82 -19.65 -13.61
CA ASP A 810 -26.73 -18.81 -13.07
C ASP A 810 -27.02 -18.32 -11.64
N ARG A 811 -28.30 -18.11 -11.32
CA ARG A 811 -28.76 -17.76 -9.96
C ARG A 811 -28.49 -18.90 -8.98
N THR A 812 -28.88 -20.13 -9.32
CA THR A 812 -28.68 -21.33 -8.51
C THR A 812 -27.18 -21.60 -8.31
N PHE A 813 -26.38 -21.41 -9.36
CA PHE A 813 -24.91 -21.50 -9.31
C PHE A 813 -24.29 -20.46 -8.37
N THR A 814 -24.68 -19.19 -8.50
CA THR A 814 -24.14 -18.10 -7.66
C THR A 814 -24.47 -18.30 -6.17
N ILE A 815 -25.68 -18.77 -5.87
CA ILE A 815 -26.09 -19.07 -4.49
C ILE A 815 -25.29 -20.27 -3.96
N ALA A 816 -25.12 -21.33 -4.76
CA ALA A 816 -24.30 -22.47 -4.37
C ALA A 816 -22.84 -22.07 -4.09
N GLN A 817 -22.25 -21.17 -4.89
CA GLN A 817 -20.91 -20.66 -4.66
C GLN A 817 -20.78 -19.90 -3.33
N ALA A 818 -21.73 -19.02 -3.04
CA ALA A 818 -21.77 -18.29 -1.77
C ALA A 818 -21.91 -19.24 -0.56
N VAL A 819 -22.82 -20.22 -0.65
CA VAL A 819 -23.01 -21.23 0.39
C VAL A 819 -21.74 -22.04 0.62
N TYR A 820 -21.07 -22.48 -0.45
CA TYR A 820 -19.84 -23.26 -0.34
C TYR A 820 -18.71 -22.48 0.32
N MET A 821 -18.49 -21.22 -0.07
CA MET A 821 -17.42 -20.38 0.51
C MET A 821 -17.65 -20.07 2.00
N ILE A 822 -18.91 -19.88 2.41
CA ILE A 822 -19.24 -19.52 3.78
C ILE A 822 -19.25 -20.74 4.71
N PHE A 823 -19.84 -21.86 4.29
CA PHE A 823 -20.03 -23.00 5.18
C PHE A 823 -18.84 -23.97 5.23
N THR A 824 -17.96 -23.98 4.23
CA THR A 824 -16.81 -24.91 4.23
C THR A 824 -15.88 -24.66 5.43
N PRO A 825 -15.45 -23.42 5.76
CA PRO A 825 -14.65 -23.16 6.95
C PRO A 825 -15.38 -23.53 8.26
N ILE A 826 -16.70 -23.31 8.31
CA ILE A 826 -17.54 -23.60 9.47
C ILE A 826 -17.63 -25.12 9.72
N VAL A 827 -17.81 -25.90 8.67
CA VAL A 827 -17.82 -27.37 8.74
C VAL A 827 -16.47 -27.90 9.19
N ILE A 828 -15.36 -27.38 8.63
CA ILE A 828 -14.00 -27.78 9.04
C ILE A 828 -13.76 -27.51 10.53
N ASP A 829 -14.09 -26.31 11.02
CA ASP A 829 -13.94 -25.95 12.44
C ASP A 829 -14.81 -26.83 13.36
N LYS A 830 -16.07 -27.08 13.00
CA LYS A 830 -16.97 -27.95 13.80
C LYS A 830 -16.48 -29.39 13.86
N TYR A 831 -16.04 -29.95 12.73
CA TYR A 831 -15.58 -31.34 12.67
C TYR A 831 -14.21 -31.53 13.36
N GLN A 832 -13.32 -30.54 13.29
CA GLN A 832 -12.06 -30.56 14.05
C GLN A 832 -12.30 -30.53 15.57
N ARG A 833 -13.32 -29.79 16.03
CA ARG A 833 -13.66 -29.67 17.46
C ARG A 833 -14.49 -30.83 18.02
N LEU A 834 -15.23 -31.56 17.20
CA LEU A 834 -16.08 -32.69 17.61
C LEU A 834 -15.30 -33.99 17.90
N GLY A 835 -14.00 -34.03 17.62
CA GLY A 835 -13.03 -34.93 18.26
C GLY A 835 -13.48 -36.39 18.45
N ASP A 836 -13.82 -37.12 17.38
CA ASP A 836 -13.54 -38.55 17.26
C ASP A 836 -13.86 -39.06 15.84
N PHE A 837 -12.81 -39.53 15.18
CA PHE A 837 -12.81 -40.17 13.88
C PHE A 837 -13.71 -41.42 13.89
N ASN A 838 -14.73 -41.47 13.01
CA ASN A 838 -15.23 -42.74 12.52
C ASN A 838 -14.37 -43.16 11.30
N PRO A 839 -13.54 -44.21 11.40
CA PRO A 839 -12.61 -44.60 10.34
C PRO A 839 -13.27 -45.20 9.08
N ASN A 840 -14.60 -45.20 8.98
CA ASN A 840 -15.33 -45.79 7.85
C ASN A 840 -15.80 -44.79 6.78
N ILE A 841 -15.41 -43.52 6.84
CA ILE A 841 -15.66 -42.58 5.74
C ILE A 841 -14.43 -42.55 4.84
N GLN A 842 -14.47 -43.34 3.77
CA GLN A 842 -13.45 -43.32 2.73
C GLN A 842 -13.41 -41.96 2.03
N HIS A 843 -12.19 -41.44 1.88
CA HIS A 843 -11.75 -40.28 1.09
C HIS A 843 -11.74 -38.88 1.74
N PRO A 844 -10.78 -38.61 2.65
CA PRO A 844 -10.36 -37.25 3.00
C PRO A 844 -9.61 -36.55 1.85
N ASP A 845 -8.97 -37.32 0.96
CA ASP A 845 -8.11 -36.82 -0.12
C ASP A 845 -8.84 -36.09 -1.26
N ARG A 846 -10.18 -36.06 -1.24
CA ARG A 846 -10.99 -35.34 -2.24
C ARG A 846 -11.40 -33.92 -1.84
N ILE A 847 -11.23 -33.53 -0.58
CA ILE A 847 -11.57 -32.17 -0.12
C ILE A 847 -10.31 -31.28 -0.10
N ALA A 848 -9.12 -31.87 0.03
CA ALA A 848 -7.84 -31.16 -0.04
C ALA A 848 -7.24 -31.07 -1.46
N ARG A 849 -7.94 -31.55 -2.50
CA ARG A 849 -7.51 -31.46 -3.90
C ARG A 849 -8.30 -30.44 -4.69
#